data_AF-A0A250X7M0-F1
#
_entry.id   AF-A0A250X7M0-F1
#
_cell.length_a   1.000
_cell.length_b   1.000
_cell.length_c   1.000
_cell.angle_alpha   90.00
_cell.angle_beta   90.00
_cell.angle_gamma   90.00
#
_symmetry.space_group_name_H-M   'P 1'
#
loop_
_entity.id
_entity.type
_entity.pdbx_description
1 polymer ?
#
loop_
_entity_poly.entity_id
_entity_poly.type
_entity_poly.pdbx_seq_one_letter_code
_entity_poly.pdbx_strand_id
1 'polypeptide(L)'
;MGGCVSSEEEPKLQNNVNVQHISSEPEPCAEDQQASGSLAGTSSRIIVDFSSAPSSGKQQSVRNNQVAPEPIRTSDSTLVKDQQIGLSVTSVNVPVRAPVETKWGLTAWETRECSPRAWPAFIQDLQQWSHAAKSDRSQMLGKASKMQGLLRQAAAWLDMAATTTPPVVPYTEIASMLEACSTAACELADAVLQPIVSHAERLLTHGEASSSSSRGTISVPGYSGTRWDTLEAGELLEALQASCQSEYGMELGSAMEPARAAAEMLLLLQSHSLDPRLRARRQDCVVTSINSVVSMLGIVFFRRVVLEDESSLRSKVEQLEEVLTSMGWPKGDSQLLSACLEPHAKAMLAGLHQAAQSGGELRVNFQVHRSNGTAFWEALQQATEADLLSDQAVMKPRCCKVFPSFVEEWSSSTSSGRAAGQGGTSSHHPKVSVEAGEGHGPRKEFFSLMAACMTGQPQGHDLHLLPSSNSASPNAHHTNTSSSQPSLLVYNRSAGAYWYNTALQQTSELQSAFKFAGWLIGQSFLNKAPLGISLAPALLHQVLLPGGLAAYRPGLEALEQFDPEAAASIRSVANLPRDQLKAMMAVEGLPGSTTAEQYIAHAVRMLLVEAVEWQARSLAAGFSLTLDPKVLRSWSLDAEALAAVLDDGSGMNRSDIDIQKAFRVVMDQELTKEGAFLGEALWTVLSSWSLEKKKQFLVFVTGSSRLPLPGSELLKVEAPFVALGAAEHKAHLGMVPQAHTCDNLLEVPNYWEALLQVKGIKNASQIPKALTKELKDECIRILDDRLTLAVTCYSGYGLDQRSTGEED
;
A
#
# COMPACT_ATOMS: atom_id res chain seq x y z
N MET A 1 -74.64 -23.02 23.19
CA MET A 1 -74.45 -24.30 23.92
C MET A 1 -72.97 -24.37 24.35
N GLY A 2 -72.55 -25.32 25.20
CA GLY A 2 -71.21 -25.32 25.82
C GLY A 2 -70.06 -25.21 24.79
N GLY A 3 -68.87 -24.72 25.11
CA GLY A 3 -68.11 -24.67 26.38
C GLY A 3 -66.65 -25.00 26.03
N CYS A 4 -65.60 -24.76 26.82
CA CYS A 4 -65.49 -24.30 28.21
C CYS A 4 -64.04 -23.81 28.45
N VAL A 5 -63.76 -23.10 29.57
CA VAL A 5 -62.42 -22.95 30.23
C VAL A 5 -61.32 -22.15 29.47
N SER A 6 -60.54 -21.23 30.06
CA SER A 6 -60.64 -20.46 31.33
C SER A 6 -59.62 -19.28 31.36
N SER A 7 -59.77 -18.36 32.33
CA SER A 7 -58.75 -17.54 33.04
C SER A 7 -57.42 -17.20 32.33
N GLU A 8 -57.11 -15.93 32.02
CA GLU A 8 -56.56 -14.91 32.96
C GLU A 8 -55.18 -15.24 33.56
N GLU A 9 -54.15 -14.46 33.20
CA GLU A 9 -53.32 -13.67 34.15
C GLU A 9 -52.37 -12.69 33.42
N GLU A 10 -51.87 -11.67 34.14
CA GLU A 10 -50.98 -10.62 33.61
C GLU A 10 -49.49 -11.02 33.67
N PRO A 11 -48.67 -10.72 32.65
CA PRO A 11 -47.21 -10.82 32.75
C PRO A 11 -46.64 -9.61 33.50
N LYS A 12 -46.29 -9.80 34.79
CA LYS A 12 -45.61 -8.79 35.61
C LYS A 12 -44.19 -8.54 35.08
N LEU A 13 -43.83 -7.27 34.89
CA LEU A 13 -42.45 -6.84 34.64
C LEU A 13 -41.56 -7.20 35.84
N GLN A 14 -40.54 -8.03 35.62
CA GLN A 14 -39.45 -8.27 36.57
C GLN A 14 -38.14 -7.76 35.99
N ASN A 15 -37.50 -6.83 36.71
CA ASN A 15 -36.16 -6.34 36.39
C ASN A 15 -35.13 -7.42 36.74
N ASN A 16 -34.42 -7.95 35.75
CA ASN A 16 -33.22 -8.75 35.96
C ASN A 16 -31.97 -7.92 35.64
N VAL A 17 -31.43 -7.23 36.65
CA VAL A 17 -30.08 -6.65 36.60
C VAL A 17 -29.10 -7.74 37.04
N ASN A 18 -28.24 -8.21 36.13
CA ASN A 18 -27.28 -9.26 36.43
C ASN A 18 -25.94 -8.66 36.88
N VAL A 19 -25.80 -8.43 38.20
CA VAL A 19 -24.55 -7.95 38.80
C VAL A 19 -23.64 -9.14 39.09
N GLN A 20 -22.48 -9.22 38.44
CA GLN A 20 -21.44 -10.16 38.84
C GLN A 20 -20.61 -9.58 39.98
N HIS A 21 -20.46 -10.36 41.06
CA HIS A 21 -19.60 -10.03 42.18
C HIS A 21 -18.12 -10.16 41.80
N ILE A 22 -17.33 -9.13 42.14
CA ILE A 22 -15.88 -9.27 42.36
C ILE A 22 -15.66 -9.14 43.87
N SER A 23 -15.08 -10.16 44.48
CA SER A 23 -14.81 -10.21 45.92
C SER A 23 -13.52 -9.48 46.26
N SER A 24 -13.57 -8.54 47.21
CA SER A 24 -12.40 -7.87 47.78
C SER A 24 -12.20 -8.28 49.24
N GLU A 25 -11.03 -8.82 49.56
CA GLU A 25 -10.52 -8.94 50.94
C GLU A 25 -9.03 -8.54 50.99
N PRO A 26 -8.49 -8.15 52.17
CA PRO A 26 -7.43 -7.14 52.21
C PRO A 26 -6.06 -7.64 52.74
N GLU A 27 -5.00 -6.88 52.44
CA GLU A 27 -3.73 -6.94 53.15
C GLU A 27 -3.60 -5.80 54.19
N PRO A 28 -3.01 -6.04 55.38
CA PRO A 28 -2.89 -5.04 56.46
C PRO A 28 -1.55 -4.29 56.47
N CYS A 29 -1.54 -3.09 57.07
CA CYS A 29 -0.32 -2.29 57.29
C CYS A 29 0.28 -2.47 58.70
N ALA A 30 1.62 -2.51 58.79
CA ALA A 30 2.45 -2.19 59.96
C ALA A 30 3.89 -1.91 59.43
N GLU A 31 4.39 -0.67 59.44
CA GLU A 31 5.11 0.01 60.54
C GLU A 31 6.62 -0.33 60.67
N ASP A 32 7.41 0.49 59.94
CA ASP A 32 8.42 1.42 60.50
C ASP A 32 9.90 0.99 60.77
N GLN A 33 10.75 2.02 60.74
CA GLN A 33 12.13 2.17 61.27
C GLN A 33 13.37 1.71 60.48
N GLN A 34 14.10 2.74 59.98
CA GLN A 34 15.55 3.00 60.16
C GLN A 34 16.61 2.01 59.59
N ALA A 35 17.81 2.44 59.16
CA ALA A 35 18.35 3.76 58.79
C ALA A 35 19.73 3.59 58.11
N SER A 36 20.17 4.60 57.32
CA SER A 36 21.57 4.79 56.80
C SER A 36 22.16 3.67 55.90
N GLY A 37 23.03 3.95 54.93
CA GLY A 37 23.59 5.20 54.41
C GLY A 37 24.33 4.93 53.08
N SER A 38 24.48 5.94 52.20
CA SER A 38 25.71 6.76 52.12
C SER A 38 26.80 6.24 51.15
N LEU A 39 26.87 6.92 49.99
CA LEU A 39 28.05 7.19 49.16
C LEU A 39 28.74 6.07 48.35
N ALA A 40 28.96 6.41 47.06
CA ALA A 40 30.13 6.16 46.21
C ALA A 40 30.72 4.74 46.06
N GLY A 41 31.15 4.31 44.87
CA GLY A 41 31.25 5.01 43.58
C GLY A 41 32.48 4.55 42.79
N THR A 42 32.66 5.05 41.57
CA THR A 42 33.75 4.71 40.60
C THR A 42 33.74 3.22 40.15
N SER A 43 33.91 2.87 38.87
CA SER A 43 35.00 3.17 37.91
C SER A 43 36.32 2.49 38.35
N SER A 44 37.04 1.70 37.54
CA SER A 44 36.89 1.38 36.10
C SER A 44 37.82 0.22 35.67
N ARG A 45 37.62 -0.30 34.43
CA ARG A 45 38.59 -1.05 33.59
C ARG A 45 38.97 -2.47 34.06
N ILE A 46 38.84 -3.52 33.23
CA ILE A 46 39.56 -3.91 31.97
C ILE A 46 40.93 -4.57 32.28
N ILE A 47 41.34 -5.53 31.41
CA ILE A 47 42.37 -6.59 31.54
C ILE A 47 41.69 -7.88 32.05
N VAL A 48 41.29 -8.87 31.23
CA VAL A 48 41.94 -9.56 30.09
C VAL A 48 43.21 -10.30 30.51
N ASP A 49 43.12 -11.60 30.80
CA ASP A 49 43.94 -12.57 30.06
C ASP A 49 43.40 -14.02 30.08
N PHE A 50 44.09 -14.88 29.32
CA PHE A 50 43.71 -16.19 28.80
C PHE A 50 43.81 -17.41 29.75
N SER A 51 43.02 -18.44 29.37
CA SER A 51 43.38 -19.89 29.32
C SER A 51 43.15 -20.85 30.50
N SER A 52 43.17 -22.14 30.13
CA SER A 52 43.27 -23.38 30.93
C SER A 52 42.01 -23.90 31.66
N ALA A 53 41.38 -24.89 31.01
CA ALA A 53 40.76 -26.06 31.66
C ALA A 53 41.89 -27.02 32.16
N PRO A 54 41.64 -28.15 32.90
CA PRO A 54 40.35 -28.85 33.04
C PRO A 54 40.01 -29.54 34.41
N SER A 55 38.74 -29.97 34.50
CA SER A 55 38.23 -31.21 35.16
C SER A 55 38.64 -31.63 36.59
N SER A 56 37.64 -31.87 37.46
CA SER A 56 37.41 -33.18 38.14
C SER A 56 36.18 -33.17 39.08
N GLY A 57 35.63 -34.35 39.40
CA GLY A 57 34.48 -34.57 40.31
C GLY A 57 33.11 -34.39 39.63
N LYS A 58 32.13 -35.32 39.58
CA LYS A 58 31.60 -36.34 40.52
C LYS A 58 30.93 -35.72 41.76
N GLN A 59 29.72 -36.13 42.19
CA GLN A 59 28.88 -37.27 41.79
C GLN A 59 27.40 -37.12 42.24
N GLN A 60 26.52 -38.05 41.79
CA GLN A 60 25.20 -38.42 42.40
C GLN A 60 24.02 -37.41 42.23
N SER A 61 22.74 -37.83 42.10
CA SER A 61 22.13 -39.16 41.82
C SER A 61 20.61 -39.03 41.46
N VAL A 62 19.96 -40.18 41.15
CA VAL A 62 18.51 -40.50 41.21
C VAL A 62 17.61 -40.27 39.96
N ARG A 63 17.51 -41.33 39.12
CA ARG A 63 16.29 -42.04 38.63
C ARG A 63 15.15 -41.25 37.92
N ASN A 64 14.85 -41.55 36.65
CA ASN A 64 13.98 -42.65 36.11
C ASN A 64 12.47 -42.34 36.22
N ASN A 65 11.62 -42.57 35.20
CA ASN A 65 11.58 -43.69 34.24
C ASN A 65 11.23 -43.31 32.79
N GLN A 66 11.59 -44.19 31.85
CA GLN A 66 11.03 -44.27 30.49
C GLN A 66 9.99 -45.40 30.40
N VAL A 67 9.17 -45.39 29.34
CA VAL A 67 8.66 -46.62 28.70
C VAL A 67 8.81 -46.44 27.18
N ALA A 68 9.28 -47.47 26.48
CA ALA A 68 9.53 -47.47 25.02
C ALA A 68 8.37 -48.13 24.23
N PRO A 69 8.47 -48.26 22.90
CA PRO A 69 9.11 -49.46 22.34
C PRO A 69 10.17 -49.19 21.26
N GLU A 70 10.74 -50.27 20.72
CA GLU A 70 12.06 -50.35 20.06
C GLU A 70 11.99 -51.16 18.72
N PRO A 71 13.05 -51.85 18.25
CA PRO A 71 13.89 -51.57 17.05
C PRO A 71 13.32 -52.19 15.73
N ILE A 72 13.98 -52.29 14.55
CA ILE A 72 15.41 -52.42 14.18
C ILE A 72 15.64 -52.12 12.67
N ARG A 73 16.76 -51.48 12.27
CA ARG A 73 17.83 -52.04 11.38
C ARG A 73 18.87 -51.00 10.90
N THR A 74 20.02 -51.51 10.41
CA THR A 74 21.30 -50.81 10.23
C THR A 74 22.00 -51.18 8.93
N SER A 75 22.45 -50.18 8.15
CA SER A 75 23.58 -50.19 7.19
C SER A 75 23.63 -48.82 6.48
N ASP A 76 24.74 -48.30 5.95
CA ASP A 76 26.14 -48.75 6.05
C ASP A 76 27.10 -47.54 6.02
N SER A 77 28.38 -47.76 6.33
CA SER A 77 29.40 -46.69 6.36
C SER A 77 30.11 -46.49 5.02
N THR A 78 30.51 -45.26 4.69
CA THR A 78 31.65 -45.01 3.77
C THR A 78 32.30 -43.65 3.99
N LEU A 79 33.59 -43.52 3.67
CA LEU A 79 34.40 -42.34 3.93
C LEU A 79 34.16 -41.24 2.89
N VAL A 80 34.13 -39.98 3.34
CA VAL A 80 34.35 -38.82 2.47
C VAL A 80 35.87 -38.63 2.29
N LYS A 81 36.29 -38.37 1.05
CA LYS A 81 37.63 -37.84 0.71
C LYS A 81 37.46 -36.47 0.07
N ASP A 82 38.45 -35.60 0.25
CA ASP A 82 38.53 -34.33 -0.46
C ASP A 82 38.60 -34.54 -1.98
N GLN A 83 37.85 -33.73 -2.72
CA GLN A 83 38.14 -33.46 -4.13
C GLN A 83 37.76 -32.03 -4.49
N GLN A 84 38.72 -31.29 -5.02
CA GLN A 84 38.48 -30.00 -5.67
C GLN A 84 37.67 -30.23 -6.96
N ILE A 85 36.63 -29.45 -7.18
CA ILE A 85 35.95 -29.36 -8.48
C ILE A 85 35.84 -27.88 -8.85
N GLY A 86 36.35 -27.52 -10.02
CA GLY A 86 36.26 -26.17 -10.56
C GLY A 86 34.87 -25.87 -11.13
N LEU A 87 34.39 -24.64 -10.92
CA LEU A 87 33.09 -24.19 -11.44
C LEU A 87 33.17 -23.94 -12.96
N SER A 88 32.76 -24.93 -13.76
CA SER A 88 32.35 -24.70 -15.14
C SER A 88 30.90 -24.22 -15.17
N VAL A 89 30.64 -23.09 -15.82
CA VAL A 89 29.28 -22.57 -15.99
C VAL A 89 28.60 -23.35 -17.12
N THR A 90 27.74 -24.30 -16.77
CA THR A 90 26.80 -24.93 -17.70
C THR A 90 25.50 -24.15 -17.76
N SER A 91 25.05 -23.81 -18.97
CA SER A 91 23.77 -23.13 -19.20
C SER A 91 22.60 -24.05 -18.84
N VAL A 92 21.72 -23.58 -17.95
CA VAL A 92 20.47 -24.29 -17.63
C VAL A 92 19.51 -24.16 -18.80
N ASN A 93 19.46 -25.19 -19.66
CA ASN A 93 18.40 -25.33 -20.65
C ASN A 93 17.07 -25.59 -19.93
N VAL A 94 16.16 -24.63 -19.98
CA VAL A 94 14.75 -24.85 -19.61
C VAL A 94 14.16 -25.86 -20.62
N PRO A 95 13.57 -26.98 -20.19
CA PRO A 95 13.02 -27.97 -21.11
C PRO A 95 11.72 -27.42 -21.72
N VAL A 96 11.80 -26.95 -22.96
CA VAL A 96 10.61 -26.64 -23.78
C VAL A 96 9.77 -27.91 -23.89
N ARG A 97 8.56 -27.90 -23.32
CA ARG A 97 7.61 -28.99 -23.48
C ARG A 97 7.25 -29.12 -24.96
N ALA A 98 7.43 -30.32 -25.52
CA ALA A 98 6.89 -30.64 -26.84
C ALA A 98 5.36 -30.41 -26.86
N PRO A 99 4.79 -29.91 -27.96
CA PRO A 99 3.36 -29.67 -28.06
C PRO A 99 2.60 -31.00 -27.96
N VAL A 100 1.59 -31.05 -27.10
CA VAL A 100 0.67 -32.19 -27.03
C VAL A 100 -0.26 -32.13 -28.24
N GLU A 101 -0.17 -33.12 -29.14
CA GLU A 101 -1.11 -33.25 -30.25
C GLU A 101 -2.54 -33.35 -29.73
N THR A 102 -3.32 -32.29 -29.93
CA THR A 102 -4.77 -32.29 -29.67
C THR A 102 -5.50 -31.93 -30.95
N LYS A 103 -6.40 -32.81 -31.40
CA LYS A 103 -7.08 -32.71 -32.70
C LYS A 103 -8.19 -31.67 -32.66
N TRP A 104 -7.84 -30.40 -32.84
CA TRP A 104 -8.78 -29.30 -33.03
C TRP A 104 -8.70 -28.80 -34.47
N GLY A 105 -9.82 -28.80 -35.20
CA GLY A 105 -9.83 -28.45 -36.62
C GLY A 105 -9.88 -26.93 -36.85
N LEU A 106 -8.74 -26.29 -37.14
CA LEU A 106 -8.62 -24.85 -37.42
C LEU A 106 -8.00 -24.55 -38.81
N THR A 107 -8.29 -25.42 -39.78
CA THR A 107 -7.65 -25.56 -41.10
C THR A 107 -7.75 -24.35 -42.06
N ALA A 108 -8.39 -23.26 -41.66
CA ALA A 108 -8.57 -22.05 -42.49
C ALA A 108 -7.45 -21.00 -42.35
N TRP A 109 -6.69 -21.02 -41.24
CA TRP A 109 -5.60 -20.05 -40.98
C TRP A 109 -4.22 -20.69 -40.87
N GLU A 110 -4.12 -21.97 -40.53
CA GLU A 110 -2.86 -22.74 -40.39
C GLU A 110 -1.99 -22.81 -41.67
N THR A 111 -2.52 -22.33 -42.80
CA THR A 111 -1.87 -22.36 -44.12
C THR A 111 -1.77 -20.99 -44.81
N ARG A 112 -2.13 -19.89 -44.11
CA ARG A 112 -1.96 -18.54 -44.63
C ARG A 112 -0.80 -17.83 -43.94
N GLU A 113 -0.06 -17.06 -44.73
CA GLU A 113 1.13 -16.33 -44.31
C GLU A 113 0.87 -15.52 -43.03
N CYS A 114 1.69 -15.69 -42.00
CA CYS A 114 1.79 -14.74 -40.88
C CYS A 114 2.50 -13.46 -41.34
N SER A 115 1.91 -12.81 -42.33
CA SER A 115 2.32 -11.56 -42.94
C SER A 115 1.85 -10.39 -42.08
N PRO A 116 2.64 -9.30 -41.92
CA PRO A 116 2.20 -8.09 -41.21
C PRO A 116 0.86 -7.53 -41.74
N ARG A 117 0.52 -7.81 -43.01
CA ARG A 117 -0.75 -7.45 -43.64
C ARG A 117 -1.99 -8.10 -43.02
N ALA A 118 -1.84 -9.20 -42.26
CA ALA A 118 -2.94 -9.85 -41.56
C ALA A 118 -3.32 -9.14 -40.25
N TRP A 119 -2.40 -8.35 -39.67
CA TRP A 119 -2.57 -7.81 -38.31
C TRP A 119 -3.72 -6.81 -38.13
N PRO A 120 -3.96 -5.87 -39.07
CA PRO A 120 -5.11 -4.96 -38.95
C PRO A 120 -6.45 -5.71 -38.89
N ALA A 121 -6.58 -6.84 -39.61
CA ALA A 121 -7.76 -7.69 -39.54
C ALA A 121 -7.84 -8.46 -38.20
N PHE A 122 -6.71 -8.91 -37.64
CA PHE A 122 -6.67 -9.53 -36.32
C PHE A 122 -7.04 -8.56 -35.18
N ILE A 123 -6.50 -7.34 -35.19
CA ILE A 123 -6.89 -6.28 -34.23
C ILE A 123 -8.37 -5.91 -34.41
N GLN A 124 -8.87 -5.88 -35.65
CA GLN A 124 -10.30 -5.66 -35.91
C GLN A 124 -11.18 -6.82 -35.40
N ASP A 125 -10.79 -8.08 -35.60
CA ASP A 125 -11.45 -9.27 -35.03
C ASP A 125 -11.49 -9.19 -33.49
N LEU A 126 -10.39 -8.78 -32.86
CA LEU A 126 -10.27 -8.53 -31.41
C LEU A 126 -11.23 -7.43 -30.91
N GLN A 127 -11.25 -6.28 -31.58
CA GLN A 127 -12.11 -5.14 -31.21
C GLN A 127 -13.60 -5.44 -31.45
N GLN A 128 -13.94 -6.06 -32.58
CA GLN A 128 -15.29 -6.55 -32.83
C GLN A 128 -15.71 -7.59 -31.79
N TRP A 129 -14.79 -8.45 -31.35
CA TRP A 129 -15.06 -9.42 -30.28
C TRP A 129 -15.28 -8.75 -28.92
N SER A 130 -14.47 -7.76 -28.53
CA SER A 130 -14.67 -6.96 -27.31
C SER A 130 -16.07 -6.31 -27.30
N HIS A 131 -16.46 -5.69 -28.42
CA HIS A 131 -17.80 -5.13 -28.58
C HIS A 131 -18.89 -6.22 -28.57
N ALA A 132 -18.64 -7.39 -29.17
CA ALA A 132 -19.60 -8.49 -29.16
C ALA A 132 -19.81 -9.06 -27.75
N ALA A 133 -18.75 -9.22 -26.95
CA ALA A 133 -18.79 -9.69 -25.56
C ALA A 133 -19.62 -8.78 -24.65
N LYS A 134 -19.52 -7.46 -24.87
CA LYS A 134 -20.35 -6.43 -24.21
C LYS A 134 -21.84 -6.48 -24.63
N SER A 135 -22.22 -7.28 -25.64
CA SER A 135 -23.58 -7.33 -26.21
C SER A 135 -24.28 -8.69 -26.16
N ASP A 136 -23.57 -9.81 -26.28
CA ASP A 136 -24.12 -11.17 -26.18
C ASP A 136 -23.12 -12.10 -25.47
N ARG A 137 -23.39 -12.32 -24.17
CA ARG A 137 -22.60 -13.20 -23.30
C ARG A 137 -22.67 -14.68 -23.72
N SER A 138 -23.75 -15.12 -24.36
CA SER A 138 -23.96 -16.53 -24.71
C SER A 138 -23.07 -16.99 -25.86
N GLN A 139 -22.87 -16.11 -26.85
CA GLN A 139 -21.93 -16.34 -27.95
C GLN A 139 -20.46 -16.22 -27.53
N MET A 140 -20.18 -15.68 -26.35
CA MET A 140 -18.85 -15.25 -25.96
C MET A 140 -17.90 -16.43 -25.69
N LEU A 141 -18.38 -17.41 -24.92
CA LEU A 141 -17.64 -18.62 -24.53
C LEU A 141 -17.27 -19.49 -25.73
N GLY A 142 -18.21 -19.74 -26.65
CA GLY A 142 -17.96 -20.49 -27.89
C GLY A 142 -16.94 -19.82 -28.83
N LYS A 143 -16.68 -18.51 -28.65
CA LYS A 143 -15.64 -17.76 -29.38
C LYS A 143 -14.32 -17.64 -28.59
N ALA A 144 -14.32 -17.88 -27.28
CA ALA A 144 -13.13 -17.75 -26.44
C ALA A 144 -12.02 -18.73 -26.84
N SER A 145 -12.36 -20.00 -27.15
CA SER A 145 -11.40 -20.98 -27.65
C SER A 145 -10.78 -20.56 -29.00
N LYS A 146 -11.57 -20.00 -29.93
CA LYS A 146 -11.02 -19.39 -31.17
C LYS A 146 -10.07 -18.25 -30.83
N MET A 147 -10.44 -17.39 -29.88
CA MET A 147 -9.60 -16.26 -29.46
C MET A 147 -8.28 -16.74 -28.86
N GLN A 148 -8.30 -17.70 -27.92
CA GLN A 148 -7.11 -18.33 -27.35
C GLN A 148 -6.16 -18.89 -28.43
N GLY A 149 -6.72 -19.51 -29.48
CA GLY A 149 -5.96 -19.94 -30.66
C GLY A 149 -5.27 -18.78 -31.40
N LEU A 150 -6.01 -17.69 -31.64
CA LEU A 150 -5.47 -16.47 -32.28
C LEU A 150 -4.41 -15.77 -31.42
N LEU A 151 -4.62 -15.67 -30.09
CA LEU A 151 -3.63 -15.08 -29.19
C LEU A 151 -2.33 -15.91 -29.17
N ARG A 152 -2.43 -17.24 -29.18
CA ARG A 152 -1.27 -18.15 -29.29
C ARG A 152 -0.55 -18.06 -30.65
N GLN A 153 -1.27 -17.75 -31.73
CA GLN A 153 -0.65 -17.46 -33.04
C GLN A 153 0.06 -16.10 -33.05
N ALA A 154 -0.56 -15.06 -32.48
CA ALA A 154 0.04 -13.74 -32.36
C ALA A 154 1.32 -13.76 -31.50
N ALA A 155 1.26 -14.48 -30.37
CA ALA A 155 2.38 -14.84 -29.52
C ALA A 155 3.55 -15.46 -30.29
N ALA A 156 3.31 -16.57 -31.00
CA ALA A 156 4.36 -17.27 -31.75
C ALA A 156 4.98 -16.42 -32.87
N TRP A 157 4.18 -15.55 -33.51
CA TRP A 157 4.70 -14.61 -34.51
C TRP A 157 5.62 -13.55 -33.90
N LEU A 158 5.32 -13.05 -32.70
CA LEU A 158 6.15 -12.06 -32.03
C LEU A 158 7.52 -12.63 -31.61
N ASP A 159 7.57 -13.90 -31.18
CA ASP A 159 8.85 -14.60 -30.93
C ASP A 159 9.68 -14.73 -32.22
N MET A 160 9.04 -15.11 -33.35
CA MET A 160 9.69 -15.13 -34.67
C MET A 160 10.14 -13.73 -35.13
N ALA A 161 9.38 -12.68 -34.85
CA ALA A 161 9.71 -11.31 -35.23
C ALA A 161 10.84 -10.71 -34.35
N ALA A 162 10.91 -11.09 -33.08
CA ALA A 162 11.98 -10.69 -32.16
C ALA A 162 13.31 -11.42 -32.41
N THR A 163 13.26 -12.66 -32.93
CA THR A 163 14.44 -13.48 -33.21
C THR A 163 15.02 -13.30 -34.62
N THR A 164 14.29 -12.68 -35.55
CA THR A 164 14.77 -12.44 -36.92
C THR A 164 15.57 -11.13 -37.02
N THR A 165 16.78 -11.21 -37.57
CA THR A 165 17.69 -10.06 -37.73
C THR A 165 18.13 -9.87 -39.20
N PRO A 166 17.99 -8.66 -39.78
CA PRO A 166 17.23 -7.52 -39.25
C PRO A 166 15.72 -7.83 -39.20
N PRO A 167 14.95 -7.16 -38.30
CA PRO A 167 13.50 -7.33 -38.27
C PRO A 167 12.87 -6.81 -39.56
N VAL A 168 11.90 -7.57 -40.08
CA VAL A 168 11.22 -7.27 -41.37
C VAL A 168 10.19 -6.13 -41.24
N VAL A 169 9.87 -5.73 -40.01
CA VAL A 169 8.84 -4.72 -39.68
C VAL A 169 9.49 -3.61 -38.82
N PRO A 170 9.17 -2.33 -39.04
CA PRO A 170 9.65 -1.24 -38.19
C PRO A 170 9.27 -1.42 -36.72
N TYR A 171 10.19 -1.15 -35.79
CA TYR A 171 9.93 -1.23 -34.34
C TYR A 171 8.73 -0.38 -33.90
N THR A 172 8.42 0.73 -34.56
CA THR A 172 7.25 1.58 -34.29
C THR A 172 5.92 0.93 -34.67
N GLU A 173 5.90 0.07 -35.69
CA GLU A 173 4.71 -0.71 -36.05
C GLU A 173 4.52 -1.86 -35.05
N ILE A 174 5.61 -2.58 -34.73
CA ILE A 174 5.61 -3.62 -33.68
C ILE A 174 5.14 -3.04 -32.34
N ALA A 175 5.58 -1.83 -31.97
CA ALA A 175 5.13 -1.12 -30.78
C ALA A 175 3.61 -0.91 -30.76
N SER A 176 3.05 -0.31 -31.81
CA SER A 176 1.61 -0.06 -31.92
C SER A 176 0.79 -1.35 -31.98
N MET A 177 1.35 -2.44 -32.53
CA MET A 177 0.72 -3.76 -32.56
C MET A 177 0.69 -4.40 -31.17
N LEU A 178 1.79 -4.34 -30.41
CA LEU A 178 1.88 -4.82 -29.02
C LEU A 178 0.91 -4.08 -28.10
N GLU A 179 0.86 -2.75 -28.22
CA GLU A 179 -0.05 -1.87 -27.48
C GLU A 179 -1.52 -2.24 -27.76
N ALA A 180 -1.92 -2.30 -29.04
CA ALA A 180 -3.28 -2.66 -29.43
C ALA A 180 -3.68 -4.09 -29.00
N CYS A 181 -2.78 -5.07 -29.09
CA CYS A 181 -3.01 -6.43 -28.57
C CYS A 181 -3.23 -6.40 -27.05
N SER A 182 -2.39 -5.69 -26.31
CA SER A 182 -2.44 -5.63 -24.85
C SER A 182 -3.73 -4.97 -24.36
N THR A 183 -4.11 -3.81 -24.92
CA THR A 183 -5.38 -3.15 -24.64
C THR A 183 -6.58 -4.05 -24.93
N ALA A 184 -6.59 -4.71 -26.11
CA ALA A 184 -7.69 -5.58 -26.50
C ALA A 184 -7.84 -6.81 -25.59
N ALA A 185 -6.73 -7.34 -25.04
CA ALA A 185 -6.75 -8.42 -24.08
C ALA A 185 -7.24 -7.98 -22.69
N CYS A 186 -6.86 -6.78 -22.23
CA CYS A 186 -7.42 -6.19 -21.01
C CYS A 186 -8.94 -5.95 -21.13
N GLU A 187 -9.39 -5.38 -22.25
CA GLU A 187 -10.82 -5.21 -22.54
C GLU A 187 -11.58 -6.55 -22.60
N LEU A 188 -10.98 -7.60 -23.19
CA LEU A 188 -11.53 -8.95 -23.24
C LEU A 188 -11.71 -9.51 -21.83
N ALA A 189 -10.69 -9.40 -20.98
CA ALA A 189 -10.77 -9.85 -19.60
C ALA A 189 -11.84 -9.07 -18.82
N ASP A 190 -11.84 -7.74 -18.87
CA ASP A 190 -12.83 -6.93 -18.16
C ASP A 190 -14.28 -7.12 -18.67
N ALA A 191 -14.48 -7.41 -19.96
CA ALA A 191 -15.81 -7.74 -20.48
C ALA A 191 -16.38 -9.07 -19.94
N VAL A 192 -15.52 -9.98 -19.47
CA VAL A 192 -15.91 -11.23 -18.78
C VAL A 192 -16.06 -11.01 -17.29
N LEU A 193 -15.15 -10.25 -16.69
CA LEU A 193 -14.98 -10.21 -15.24
C LEU A 193 -15.82 -9.11 -14.58
N GLN A 194 -15.98 -7.94 -15.20
CA GLN A 194 -16.70 -6.82 -14.60
C GLN A 194 -18.15 -7.19 -14.23
N PRO A 195 -18.91 -8.01 -15.00
CA PRO A 195 -20.22 -8.49 -14.56
C PRO A 195 -20.18 -9.35 -13.28
N ILE A 196 -19.22 -10.28 -13.17
CA ILE A 196 -19.05 -11.14 -12.00
C ILE A 196 -18.67 -10.29 -10.77
N VAL A 197 -17.68 -9.41 -10.93
CA VAL A 197 -17.19 -8.53 -9.86
C VAL A 197 -18.28 -7.56 -9.41
N SER A 198 -18.95 -6.87 -10.34
CA SER A 198 -20.03 -5.93 -9.99
C SER A 198 -21.21 -6.61 -9.30
N HIS A 199 -21.47 -7.90 -9.57
CA HIS A 199 -22.50 -8.66 -8.88
C HIS A 199 -22.02 -9.09 -7.49
N ALA A 200 -20.79 -9.59 -7.36
CA ALA A 200 -20.22 -9.94 -6.05
C ALA A 200 -20.20 -8.73 -5.12
N GLU A 201 -19.80 -7.55 -5.62
CA GLU A 201 -19.84 -6.29 -4.88
C GLU A 201 -21.26 -5.89 -4.43
N ARG A 202 -22.30 -6.15 -5.23
CA ARG A 202 -23.71 -5.93 -4.82
C ARG A 202 -24.18 -6.93 -3.75
N LEU A 203 -23.84 -8.22 -3.90
CA LEU A 203 -24.18 -9.24 -2.90
C LEU A 203 -23.53 -8.91 -1.54
N LEU A 204 -22.26 -8.54 -1.56
CA LEU A 204 -21.47 -8.16 -0.39
C LEU A 204 -21.91 -6.84 0.24
N THR A 205 -22.43 -5.88 -0.53
CA THR A 205 -22.81 -4.55 0.00
C THR A 205 -24.27 -4.47 0.43
N HIS A 206 -25.17 -5.23 -0.18
CA HIS A 206 -26.62 -5.10 0.04
C HIS A 206 -27.30 -6.38 0.53
N GLY A 207 -26.64 -7.55 0.44
CA GLY A 207 -27.26 -8.83 0.81
C GLY A 207 -28.47 -9.22 -0.04
N GLU A 208 -28.62 -8.65 -1.24
CA GLU A 208 -29.85 -8.80 -2.04
C GLU A 208 -30.03 -10.21 -2.60
N ALA A 209 -30.85 -11.01 -1.91
CA ALA A 209 -31.57 -12.13 -2.50
C ALA A 209 -32.63 -11.58 -3.50
N SER A 210 -32.16 -11.21 -4.70
CA SER A 210 -32.90 -10.50 -5.76
C SER A 210 -34.33 -11.02 -6.01
N SER A 211 -35.32 -10.31 -5.47
CA SER A 211 -36.71 -10.80 -5.31
C SER A 211 -37.66 -10.47 -6.48
N SER A 212 -37.15 -9.98 -7.61
CA SER A 212 -37.94 -9.36 -8.69
C SER A 212 -37.84 -10.03 -10.08
N SER A 213 -37.17 -11.20 -10.17
CA SER A 213 -37.03 -11.98 -11.41
C SER A 213 -37.83 -13.29 -11.34
N SER A 214 -38.62 -13.60 -12.38
CA SER A 214 -39.38 -14.86 -12.48
C SER A 214 -38.55 -16.06 -12.98
N ARG A 215 -37.22 -15.94 -13.05
CA ARG A 215 -36.30 -17.08 -13.13
C ARG A 215 -35.86 -17.43 -11.72
N GLY A 216 -36.00 -18.71 -11.36
CA GLY A 216 -35.89 -19.20 -9.98
C GLY A 216 -34.70 -18.65 -9.21
N THR A 217 -35.00 -17.88 -8.16
CA THR A 217 -34.01 -17.28 -7.27
C THR A 217 -33.21 -18.35 -6.54
N ILE A 218 -31.90 -18.42 -6.83
CA ILE A 218 -30.96 -19.18 -6.01
C ILE A 218 -30.74 -18.37 -4.73
N SER A 219 -31.59 -18.60 -3.73
CA SER A 219 -31.33 -18.14 -2.37
C SER A 219 -30.14 -18.94 -1.82
N VAL A 220 -28.95 -18.34 -1.78
CA VAL A 220 -27.74 -18.93 -1.19
C VAL A 220 -27.99 -19.11 0.32
N PRO A 221 -28.17 -20.34 0.85
CA PRO A 221 -28.62 -20.52 2.23
C PRO A 221 -27.47 -20.26 3.20
N GLY A 222 -27.51 -19.12 3.90
CA GLY A 222 -26.49 -18.72 4.87
C GLY A 222 -26.09 -17.26 4.78
N TYR A 223 -26.28 -16.63 3.60
CA TYR A 223 -25.86 -15.25 3.35
C TYR A 223 -26.82 -14.23 4.00
N SER A 224 -26.64 -13.96 5.30
CA SER A 224 -27.11 -12.71 5.91
C SER A 224 -26.21 -11.58 5.43
N GLY A 225 -26.78 -10.58 4.75
CA GLY A 225 -26.05 -9.50 4.06
C GLY A 225 -24.84 -8.97 4.84
N THR A 226 -23.65 -9.13 4.25
CA THR A 226 -22.40 -9.11 5.00
C THR A 226 -21.91 -7.70 5.34
N ARG A 227 -21.27 -7.60 6.50
CA ARG A 227 -20.48 -6.45 6.91
C ARG A 227 -19.09 -6.56 6.26
N TRP A 228 -18.68 -5.56 5.48
CA TRP A 228 -17.32 -5.55 4.88
C TRP A 228 -16.21 -5.59 5.95
N ASP A 229 -16.50 -5.13 7.17
CA ASP A 229 -15.63 -5.21 8.35
C ASP A 229 -15.51 -6.64 8.96
N THR A 230 -16.41 -7.58 8.61
CA THR A 230 -16.33 -8.99 9.02
C THR A 230 -15.91 -9.93 7.89
N LEU A 231 -16.18 -9.58 6.62
CA LEU A 231 -15.96 -10.40 5.42
C LEU A 231 -14.69 -11.28 5.42
N GLU A 232 -14.82 -12.58 5.21
CA GLU A 232 -13.70 -13.53 5.09
C GLU A 232 -13.41 -13.96 3.63
N ALA A 233 -12.27 -14.61 3.39
CA ALA A 233 -11.84 -14.98 2.03
C ALA A 233 -12.76 -16.04 1.40
N GLY A 234 -13.27 -16.97 2.21
CA GLY A 234 -14.27 -17.96 1.77
C GLY A 234 -15.59 -17.32 1.36
N GLU A 235 -16.10 -16.37 2.15
CA GLU A 235 -17.33 -15.62 1.83
C GLU A 235 -17.20 -14.81 0.52
N LEU A 236 -16.03 -14.19 0.29
CA LEU A 236 -15.72 -13.51 -0.98
C LEU A 236 -15.67 -14.49 -2.16
N LEU A 237 -15.10 -15.69 -1.96
CA LEU A 237 -15.08 -16.73 -2.98
C LEU A 237 -16.48 -17.24 -3.31
N GLU A 238 -17.32 -17.48 -2.30
CA GLU A 238 -18.74 -17.85 -2.48
C GLU A 238 -19.50 -16.75 -3.24
N ALA A 239 -19.28 -15.47 -2.93
CA ALA A 239 -19.90 -14.36 -3.65
C ALA A 239 -19.47 -14.32 -5.13
N LEU A 240 -18.19 -14.57 -5.45
CA LEU A 240 -17.70 -14.66 -6.82
C LEU A 240 -18.25 -15.88 -7.57
N GLN A 241 -18.35 -17.04 -6.92
CA GLN A 241 -18.94 -18.25 -7.48
C GLN A 241 -20.44 -18.08 -7.77
N ALA A 242 -21.22 -17.56 -6.81
CA ALA A 242 -22.64 -17.29 -6.97
C ALA A 242 -22.90 -16.26 -8.07
N SER A 243 -22.08 -15.21 -8.14
CA SER A 243 -22.12 -14.20 -9.20
C SER A 243 -21.84 -14.81 -10.58
N CYS A 244 -20.83 -15.66 -10.72
CA CYS A 244 -20.53 -16.36 -11.97
C CYS A 244 -21.68 -17.29 -12.40
N GLN A 245 -22.22 -18.07 -11.46
CA GLN A 245 -23.34 -18.97 -11.71
C GLN A 245 -24.63 -18.19 -12.08
N SER A 246 -24.80 -16.96 -11.60
CA SER A 246 -25.93 -16.09 -11.96
C SER A 246 -25.75 -15.37 -13.31
N GLU A 247 -24.59 -14.77 -13.55
CA GLU A 247 -24.33 -13.95 -14.75
C GLU A 247 -24.05 -14.79 -16.02
N TYR A 248 -23.56 -16.03 -15.86
CA TYR A 248 -23.14 -16.93 -16.96
C TYR A 248 -23.70 -18.37 -16.88
N GLY A 249 -24.18 -18.83 -15.72
CA GLY A 249 -24.68 -20.19 -15.56
C GLY A 249 -23.60 -21.27 -15.44
N MET A 250 -22.38 -20.90 -15.05
CA MET A 250 -21.18 -21.76 -15.06
C MET A 250 -20.36 -21.65 -13.76
N GLU A 251 -19.55 -22.67 -13.50
CA GLU A 251 -18.48 -22.65 -12.49
C GLU A 251 -17.45 -21.55 -12.77
N LEU A 252 -16.94 -20.92 -11.70
CA LEU A 252 -16.04 -19.77 -11.74
C LEU A 252 -14.84 -20.02 -12.67
N GLY A 253 -13.96 -20.97 -12.36
CA GLY A 253 -12.76 -21.25 -13.15
C GLY A 253 -12.99 -21.55 -14.64
N SER A 254 -14.20 -22.00 -15.03
CA SER A 254 -14.57 -22.19 -16.44
C SER A 254 -14.93 -20.86 -17.14
N ALA A 255 -15.62 -19.94 -16.44
CA ALA A 255 -15.90 -18.61 -16.98
C ALA A 255 -14.64 -17.72 -17.04
N MET A 256 -13.67 -17.95 -16.16
CA MET A 256 -12.42 -17.18 -16.07
C MET A 256 -11.38 -17.53 -17.16
N GLU A 257 -11.50 -18.66 -17.87
CA GLU A 257 -10.53 -19.10 -18.89
C GLU A 257 -10.13 -18.02 -19.93
N PRO A 258 -11.05 -17.17 -20.44
CA PRO A 258 -10.68 -16.12 -21.41
C PRO A 258 -9.82 -15.02 -20.78
N ALA A 259 -10.06 -14.66 -19.51
CA ALA A 259 -9.27 -13.69 -18.77
C ALA A 259 -7.88 -14.26 -18.42
N ARG A 260 -7.79 -15.57 -18.14
CA ARG A 260 -6.51 -16.27 -18.02
C ARG A 260 -5.77 -16.32 -19.36
N ALA A 261 -6.44 -16.57 -20.49
CA ALA A 261 -5.80 -16.56 -21.80
C ALA A 261 -5.28 -15.16 -22.18
N ALA A 262 -5.99 -14.11 -21.79
CA ALA A 262 -5.50 -12.73 -21.86
C ALA A 262 -4.24 -12.51 -20.99
N ALA A 263 -4.23 -13.03 -19.75
CA ALA A 263 -3.05 -13.01 -18.87
C ALA A 263 -1.85 -13.77 -19.45
N GLU A 264 -2.07 -14.97 -20.02
CA GLU A 264 -1.02 -15.79 -20.66
C GLU A 264 -0.39 -15.04 -21.85
N MET A 265 -1.20 -14.29 -22.62
CA MET A 265 -0.68 -13.43 -23.68
C MET A 265 0.06 -12.21 -23.11
N LEU A 266 -0.53 -11.47 -22.15
CA LEU A 266 0.09 -10.29 -21.54
C LEU A 266 1.46 -10.61 -20.96
N LEU A 267 1.62 -11.73 -20.22
CA LEU A 267 2.91 -12.18 -19.69
C LEU A 267 3.95 -12.39 -20.80
N LEU A 268 3.54 -12.94 -21.95
CA LEU A 268 4.42 -13.16 -23.08
C LEU A 268 4.78 -11.85 -23.83
N LEU A 269 3.81 -10.94 -24.04
CA LEU A 269 4.11 -9.63 -24.61
C LEU A 269 5.13 -8.87 -23.74
N GLN A 270 5.02 -9.05 -22.42
CA GLN A 270 5.94 -8.45 -21.44
C GLN A 270 7.33 -9.11 -21.45
N SER A 271 7.47 -10.40 -21.77
CA SER A 271 8.78 -11.07 -21.85
C SER A 271 9.55 -10.71 -23.13
N HIS A 272 8.87 -10.47 -24.26
CA HIS A 272 9.50 -10.03 -25.52
C HIS A 272 9.80 -8.52 -25.58
N SER A 273 9.49 -7.73 -24.53
CA SER A 273 9.72 -6.28 -24.46
C SER A 273 11.20 -5.90 -24.26
N LEU A 274 12.01 -6.15 -25.29
CA LEU A 274 13.44 -5.82 -25.34
C LEU A 274 13.71 -4.30 -25.33
N ASP A 275 12.86 -3.50 -25.96
CA ASP A 275 12.97 -2.03 -25.97
C ASP A 275 12.41 -1.41 -24.66
N PRO A 276 13.20 -0.61 -23.91
CA PRO A 276 12.72 0.13 -22.73
C PRO A 276 11.53 1.06 -23.00
N ARG A 277 11.36 1.58 -24.21
CA ARG A 277 10.27 2.48 -24.61
C ARG A 277 8.91 1.78 -24.59
N LEU A 278 8.89 0.48 -24.88
CA LEU A 278 7.70 -0.36 -24.76
C LEU A 278 7.32 -0.62 -23.29
N ARG A 279 8.32 -0.67 -22.39
CA ARG A 279 8.09 -0.84 -20.95
C ARG A 279 7.42 0.37 -20.30
N ALA A 280 7.67 1.58 -20.81
CA ALA A 280 6.97 2.78 -20.33
C ALA A 280 5.45 2.70 -20.59
N ARG A 281 5.02 2.26 -21.79
CA ARG A 281 3.60 2.08 -22.14
C ARG A 281 2.96 0.81 -21.57
N ARG A 282 3.74 -0.05 -20.92
CA ARG A 282 3.26 -1.30 -20.30
C ARG A 282 2.36 -1.05 -19.09
N GLN A 283 2.51 0.09 -18.41
CA GLN A 283 1.80 0.37 -17.16
C GLN A 283 0.28 0.58 -17.34
N ASP A 284 -0.16 0.97 -18.55
CA ASP A 284 -1.58 1.19 -18.85
C ASP A 284 -2.39 -0.11 -19.08
N CYS A 285 -1.70 -1.24 -19.29
CA CYS A 285 -2.32 -2.52 -19.65
C CYS A 285 -2.71 -3.33 -18.40
N VAL A 286 -3.77 -2.87 -17.73
CA VAL A 286 -4.28 -3.40 -16.45
C VAL A 286 -5.68 -4.00 -16.66
N VAL A 287 -5.98 -5.13 -16.01
CA VAL A 287 -7.34 -5.73 -15.99
C VAL A 287 -8.08 -5.23 -14.75
N THR A 288 -8.91 -4.20 -14.92
CA THR A 288 -9.51 -3.45 -13.81
C THR A 288 -10.31 -4.34 -12.85
N SER A 289 -11.04 -5.32 -13.38
CA SER A 289 -11.82 -6.29 -12.60
C SER A 289 -10.96 -7.16 -11.68
N ILE A 290 -9.77 -7.58 -12.13
CA ILE A 290 -8.86 -8.39 -11.32
C ILE A 290 -8.27 -7.54 -10.19
N ASN A 291 -7.97 -6.27 -10.47
CA ASN A 291 -7.47 -5.34 -9.45
C ASN A 291 -8.58 -4.98 -8.43
N SER A 292 -9.85 -4.94 -8.84
CA SER A 292 -11.00 -4.88 -7.92
C SER A 292 -11.11 -6.12 -7.01
N VAL A 293 -10.93 -7.34 -7.54
CA VAL A 293 -10.90 -8.57 -6.72
C VAL A 293 -9.71 -8.58 -5.75
N VAL A 294 -8.53 -8.20 -6.22
CA VAL A 294 -7.34 -8.07 -5.36
C VAL A 294 -7.55 -7.00 -4.30
N SER A 295 -8.25 -5.89 -4.59
CA SER A 295 -8.59 -4.86 -3.61
C SER A 295 -9.61 -5.33 -2.56
N MET A 296 -10.59 -6.18 -2.94
CA MET A 296 -11.47 -6.85 -1.99
C MET A 296 -10.69 -7.80 -1.06
N LEU A 297 -9.77 -8.61 -1.61
CA LEU A 297 -8.83 -9.42 -0.81
C LEU A 297 -7.92 -8.55 0.07
N GLY A 298 -7.58 -7.35 -0.38
CA GLY A 298 -6.85 -6.35 0.38
C GLY A 298 -7.57 -5.91 1.66
N ILE A 299 -8.90 -5.73 1.59
CA ILE A 299 -9.73 -5.46 2.76
C ILE A 299 -9.78 -6.71 3.65
N VAL A 300 -10.16 -7.87 3.10
CA VAL A 300 -10.27 -9.15 3.86
C VAL A 300 -9.00 -9.43 4.68
N PHE A 301 -7.82 -9.37 4.05
CA PHE A 301 -6.56 -9.75 4.68
C PHE A 301 -5.93 -8.67 5.56
N PHE A 302 -6.28 -7.38 5.39
CA PHE A 302 -5.55 -6.27 6.02
C PHE A 302 -6.41 -5.17 6.66
N ARG A 303 -7.74 -5.37 6.78
CA ARG A 303 -8.67 -4.45 7.48
C ARG A 303 -8.35 -4.15 8.95
N ARG A 304 -7.44 -4.89 9.59
CA ARG A 304 -7.09 -4.75 11.01
C ARG A 304 -5.59 -4.51 11.13
N VAL A 305 -5.19 -3.52 11.91
CA VAL A 305 -3.78 -3.28 12.23
C VAL A 305 -3.37 -4.13 13.43
N VAL A 306 -3.26 -5.44 13.20
CA VAL A 306 -2.66 -6.38 14.15
C VAL A 306 -1.22 -6.70 13.73
N LEU A 307 -0.43 -7.20 14.67
CA LEU A 307 0.87 -7.82 14.37
C LEU A 307 0.61 -9.26 13.91
N GLU A 308 1.04 -9.59 12.69
CA GLU A 308 0.74 -10.88 12.07
C GLU A 308 1.89 -11.89 12.28
N ASP A 309 1.60 -13.06 12.85
CA ASP A 309 2.58 -14.15 12.97
C ASP A 309 2.73 -14.96 11.67
N GLU A 310 3.77 -15.82 11.63
CA GLU A 310 4.06 -16.66 10.46
C GLU A 310 2.90 -17.57 10.05
N SER A 311 2.11 -18.09 11.00
CA SER A 311 0.99 -19.00 10.73
C SER A 311 -0.23 -18.26 10.17
N SER A 312 -0.55 -17.07 10.69
CA SER A 312 -1.59 -16.20 10.13
C SER A 312 -1.26 -15.80 8.69
N LEU A 313 -0.02 -15.35 8.44
CA LEU A 313 0.42 -14.94 7.11
C LEU A 313 0.45 -16.10 6.11
N ARG A 314 0.89 -17.29 6.53
CA ARG A 314 0.79 -18.51 5.71
C ARG A 314 -0.65 -18.85 5.37
N SER A 315 -1.57 -18.81 6.34
CA SER A 315 -2.99 -19.08 6.09
C SER A 315 -3.60 -18.06 5.09
N LYS A 316 -3.23 -16.78 5.17
CA LYS A 316 -3.66 -15.76 4.20
C LYS A 316 -3.09 -15.99 2.79
N VAL A 317 -1.84 -16.48 2.68
CA VAL A 317 -1.28 -16.91 1.39
C VAL A 317 -2.00 -18.14 0.86
N GLU A 318 -2.33 -19.12 1.70
CA GLU A 318 -3.07 -20.32 1.32
C GLU A 318 -4.50 -19.98 0.85
N GLN A 319 -5.20 -19.08 1.54
CA GLN A 319 -6.51 -18.54 1.14
C GLN A 319 -6.44 -17.77 -0.18
N LEU A 320 -5.38 -16.95 -0.38
CA LEU A 320 -5.14 -16.27 -1.65
C LEU A 320 -4.94 -17.28 -2.79
N GLU A 321 -4.11 -18.31 -2.57
CA GLU A 321 -3.88 -19.36 -3.55
C GLU A 321 -5.15 -20.18 -3.85
N GLU A 322 -6.01 -20.40 -2.85
CA GLU A 322 -7.32 -21.06 -3.03
C GLU A 322 -8.25 -20.23 -3.92
N VAL A 323 -8.48 -18.95 -3.58
CA VAL A 323 -9.31 -18.03 -4.38
C VAL A 323 -8.81 -17.96 -5.83
N LEU A 324 -7.50 -17.82 -6.03
CA LEU A 324 -6.89 -17.80 -7.36
C LEU A 324 -7.04 -19.15 -8.09
N THR A 325 -6.89 -20.27 -7.40
CA THR A 325 -7.06 -21.61 -8.00
C THR A 325 -8.53 -21.87 -8.39
N SER A 326 -9.50 -21.45 -7.59
CA SER A 326 -10.93 -21.50 -7.94
C SER A 326 -11.31 -20.55 -9.08
N MET A 327 -10.57 -19.44 -9.24
CA MET A 327 -10.61 -18.59 -10.42
C MET A 327 -9.86 -19.20 -11.63
N GLY A 328 -9.16 -20.34 -11.48
CA GLY A 328 -8.47 -21.04 -12.57
C GLY A 328 -7.01 -20.60 -12.81
N TRP A 329 -6.43 -19.75 -11.96
CA TRP A 329 -5.00 -19.42 -12.00
C TRP A 329 -4.17 -20.61 -11.50
N PRO A 330 -2.99 -20.89 -12.10
CA PRO A 330 -2.11 -21.94 -11.61
C PRO A 330 -1.47 -21.55 -10.27
N LYS A 331 -1.59 -22.42 -9.27
CA LYS A 331 -1.00 -22.23 -7.93
C LYS A 331 0.50 -21.93 -8.02
N GLY A 332 0.94 -20.89 -7.32
CA GLY A 332 2.33 -20.39 -7.33
C GLY A 332 2.70 -19.45 -8.50
N ASP A 333 1.88 -19.32 -9.55
CA ASP A 333 2.20 -18.48 -10.71
C ASP A 333 1.88 -16.99 -10.49
N SER A 334 2.69 -16.36 -9.65
CA SER A 334 2.64 -14.92 -9.39
C SER A 334 2.99 -14.06 -10.61
N GLN A 335 3.70 -14.60 -11.61
CA GLN A 335 4.02 -13.86 -12.84
C GLN A 335 2.81 -13.73 -13.75
N LEU A 336 2.04 -14.80 -13.94
CA LEU A 336 0.81 -14.78 -14.73
C LEU A 336 -0.25 -13.83 -14.15
N LEU A 337 -0.43 -13.83 -12.82
CA LEU A 337 -1.32 -12.87 -12.18
C LEU A 337 -0.77 -11.44 -12.30
N SER A 338 0.51 -11.24 -11.99
CA SER A 338 1.19 -9.94 -12.08
C SER A 338 1.05 -9.28 -13.46
N ALA A 339 1.04 -10.06 -14.55
CA ALA A 339 0.87 -9.53 -15.90
C ALA A 339 -0.41 -8.70 -16.11
N CYS A 340 -1.46 -8.91 -15.30
CA CYS A 340 -2.74 -8.20 -15.33
C CYS A 340 -2.92 -7.12 -14.24
N LEU A 341 -1.99 -7.03 -13.29
CA LEU A 341 -2.12 -6.17 -12.11
C LEU A 341 -1.43 -4.80 -12.27
N GLU A 342 -1.98 -3.78 -11.63
CA GLU A 342 -1.32 -2.49 -11.44
C GLU A 342 -0.19 -2.59 -10.38
N PRO A 343 0.74 -1.60 -10.31
CA PRO A 343 1.84 -1.61 -9.35
C PRO A 343 1.41 -1.78 -7.88
N HIS A 344 0.32 -1.12 -7.46
CA HIS A 344 -0.20 -1.20 -6.08
C HIS A 344 -0.74 -2.59 -5.72
N ALA A 345 -1.50 -3.22 -6.63
CA ALA A 345 -2.00 -4.57 -6.44
C ALA A 345 -0.86 -5.60 -6.38
N LYS A 346 0.17 -5.46 -7.24
CA LYS A 346 1.42 -6.24 -7.17
C LYS A 346 2.12 -6.06 -5.82
N ALA A 347 2.28 -4.81 -5.38
CA ALA A 347 2.98 -4.47 -4.14
C ALA A 347 2.30 -5.10 -2.90
N MET A 348 0.98 -5.09 -2.85
CA MET A 348 0.23 -5.72 -1.75
C MET A 348 0.46 -7.24 -1.66
N LEU A 349 0.38 -7.95 -2.80
CA LEU A 349 0.54 -9.40 -2.81
C LEU A 349 2.01 -9.82 -2.62
N ALA A 350 2.95 -9.02 -3.14
CA ALA A 350 4.37 -9.12 -2.84
C ALA A 350 4.67 -8.89 -1.34
N GLY A 351 4.03 -7.91 -0.72
CA GLY A 351 4.15 -7.65 0.72
C GLY A 351 3.64 -8.81 1.58
N LEU A 352 2.50 -9.41 1.21
CA LEU A 352 1.98 -10.63 1.87
C LEU A 352 2.98 -11.79 1.76
N HIS A 353 3.50 -12.04 0.57
CA HIS A 353 4.49 -13.10 0.32
C HIS A 353 5.80 -12.83 1.07
N GLN A 354 6.28 -11.58 1.12
CA GLN A 354 7.46 -11.20 1.88
C GLN A 354 7.23 -11.45 3.37
N ALA A 355 6.13 -10.98 3.96
CA ALA A 355 5.87 -11.14 5.39
C ALA A 355 5.77 -12.63 5.79
N ALA A 356 5.06 -13.44 5.00
CA ALA A 356 4.97 -14.89 5.20
C ALA A 356 6.36 -15.57 5.15
N GLN A 357 7.20 -15.21 4.16
CA GLN A 357 8.56 -15.75 4.04
C GLN A 357 9.51 -15.22 5.14
N SER A 358 9.29 -14.00 5.63
CA SER A 358 10.07 -13.36 6.71
C SER A 358 9.87 -14.05 8.06
N GLY A 359 8.76 -14.80 8.22
CA GLY A 359 8.43 -15.54 9.43
C GLY A 359 7.66 -14.72 10.46
N GLY A 360 6.70 -13.93 9.99
CA GLY A 360 5.94 -12.98 10.82
C GLY A 360 6.39 -11.54 10.64
N GLU A 361 5.61 -10.64 11.22
CA GLU A 361 5.94 -9.24 11.42
C GLU A 361 6.63 -9.03 12.78
N LEU A 362 7.62 -8.15 12.83
CA LEU A 362 8.22 -7.66 14.07
C LEU A 362 7.67 -6.29 14.42
N ARG A 363 7.17 -6.11 15.65
CA ARG A 363 6.74 -4.80 16.15
C ARG A 363 7.95 -3.90 16.39
N VAL A 364 7.98 -2.76 15.71
CA VAL A 364 8.95 -1.68 15.93
C VAL A 364 8.18 -0.45 16.40
N ASN A 365 8.54 0.10 17.56
CA ASN A 365 7.98 1.38 18.01
C ASN A 365 8.97 2.51 17.73
N PHE A 366 8.49 3.69 17.33
CA PHE A 366 9.31 4.90 17.20
C PHE A 366 8.65 6.06 17.93
N GLN A 367 9.38 6.72 18.82
CA GLN A 367 8.95 7.93 19.50
C GLN A 367 9.60 9.15 18.82
N VAL A 368 8.82 10.05 18.22
CA VAL A 368 9.34 11.16 17.40
C VAL A 368 8.58 12.47 17.61
N HIS A 369 9.27 13.61 17.47
CA HIS A 369 8.64 14.94 17.49
C HIS A 369 8.09 15.30 16.11
N ARG A 370 6.91 15.93 16.07
CA ARG A 370 6.34 16.47 14.82
C ARG A 370 7.15 17.66 14.31
N SER A 371 7.15 18.75 15.06
CA SER A 371 7.46 20.13 14.63
C SER A 371 8.92 20.46 14.29
N ASN A 372 9.88 19.60 14.64
CA ASN A 372 11.28 20.03 14.77
C ASN A 372 12.17 19.66 13.57
N GLY A 373 11.62 19.00 12.53
CA GLY A 373 12.41 18.44 11.41
C GLY A 373 13.36 17.29 11.79
N THR A 374 13.37 16.90 13.07
CA THR A 374 14.29 15.91 13.66
C THR A 374 13.78 14.48 13.59
N ALA A 375 12.49 14.26 13.32
CA ALA A 375 11.81 12.95 13.40
C ALA A 375 12.57 11.80 12.71
N PHE A 376 13.12 12.02 11.52
CA PHE A 376 13.93 11.02 10.80
C PHE A 376 15.22 10.65 11.53
N TRP A 377 15.87 11.62 12.17
CA TRP A 377 17.13 11.44 12.90
C TRP A 377 16.91 10.80 14.27
N GLU A 378 15.80 11.14 14.92
CA GLU A 378 15.31 10.48 16.14
C GLU A 378 14.96 9.01 15.87
N ALA A 379 14.28 8.72 14.76
CA ALA A 379 13.97 7.35 14.34
C ALA A 379 15.23 6.57 13.88
N LEU A 380 16.19 7.23 13.22
CA LEU A 380 17.50 6.65 12.86
C LEU A 380 18.29 6.23 14.12
N GLN A 381 18.30 7.08 15.16
CA GLN A 381 18.94 6.74 16.44
C GLN A 381 18.28 5.49 17.05
N GLN A 382 16.95 5.50 17.19
CA GLN A 382 16.20 4.36 17.75
C GLN A 382 16.38 3.07 16.92
N ALA A 383 16.40 3.16 15.58
CA ALA A 383 16.66 2.02 14.71
C ALA A 383 18.09 1.47 14.82
N THR A 384 19.05 2.32 15.20
CA THR A 384 20.43 1.93 15.48
C THR A 384 20.54 1.27 16.87
N GLU A 385 19.91 1.84 17.89
CA GLU A 385 19.86 1.30 19.26
C GLU A 385 19.13 -0.05 19.33
N ALA A 386 18.10 -0.26 18.50
CA ALA A 386 17.34 -1.50 18.38
C ALA A 386 17.93 -2.53 17.38
N ASP A 387 19.16 -2.34 16.89
CA ASP A 387 19.86 -3.23 15.94
C ASP A 387 19.07 -3.55 14.65
N LEU A 388 18.21 -2.63 14.19
CA LEU A 388 17.39 -2.84 12.99
C LEU A 388 18.20 -2.74 11.69
N LEU A 389 19.37 -2.10 11.76
CA LEU A 389 20.25 -1.78 10.62
C LEU A 389 21.51 -2.65 10.55
N SER A 390 21.61 -3.71 11.35
CA SER A 390 22.81 -4.56 11.40
C SER A 390 22.90 -5.53 10.23
N ASP A 391 24.12 -5.82 9.78
CA ASP A 391 24.34 -6.74 8.65
C ASP A 391 24.04 -8.21 9.01
N GLN A 392 23.82 -8.53 10.30
CA GLN A 392 23.32 -9.84 10.72
C GLN A 392 21.86 -10.07 10.27
N ALA A 393 21.07 -9.00 10.09
CA ALA A 393 19.71 -9.11 9.57
C ALA A 393 19.65 -9.44 8.06
N VAL A 394 20.75 -9.31 7.31
CA VAL A 394 20.81 -9.62 5.85
C VAL A 394 20.49 -11.09 5.55
N MET A 395 20.68 -12.01 6.50
CA MET A 395 20.41 -13.44 6.31
C MET A 395 18.92 -13.79 6.14
N LYS A 396 18.01 -12.96 6.64
CA LYS A 396 16.56 -13.09 6.43
C LYS A 396 15.91 -11.70 6.55
N PRO A 397 15.42 -11.09 5.45
CA PRO A 397 14.80 -9.77 5.52
C PRO A 397 13.67 -9.72 6.55
N ARG A 398 13.61 -8.63 7.32
CA ARG A 398 12.68 -8.45 8.43
C ARG A 398 11.49 -7.59 7.99
N CYS A 399 10.31 -8.18 7.96
CA CYS A 399 9.06 -7.42 7.89
C CYS A 399 8.83 -6.73 9.24
N CYS A 400 8.78 -5.40 9.28
CA CYS A 400 8.59 -4.65 10.52
C CYS A 400 7.30 -3.84 10.46
N LYS A 401 6.38 -4.13 11.37
CA LYS A 401 5.14 -3.36 11.58
C LYS A 401 5.49 -2.18 12.49
N VAL A 402 5.39 -0.97 11.95
CA VAL A 402 5.82 0.26 12.65
C VAL A 402 4.67 0.82 13.49
N PHE A 403 4.92 1.17 14.74
CA PHE A 403 3.96 1.75 15.67
C PHE A 403 4.52 3.08 16.22
N PRO A 404 4.19 4.22 15.60
CA PRO A 404 4.74 5.51 15.99
C PRO A 404 4.04 6.05 17.25
N SER A 405 4.74 6.92 17.96
CA SER A 405 4.21 7.73 19.06
C SER A 405 4.77 9.13 18.93
N PHE A 406 3.88 10.10 18.76
CA PHE A 406 4.25 11.49 18.51
C PHE A 406 4.44 12.22 19.83
N VAL A 407 5.50 13.01 19.94
CA VAL A 407 5.82 13.80 21.14
C VAL A 407 5.61 15.27 20.84
N GLU A 408 4.81 15.94 21.67
CA GLU A 408 4.59 17.37 21.56
C GLU A 408 5.24 18.11 22.74
N GLU A 409 6.28 18.89 22.45
CA GLU A 409 6.84 19.85 23.40
C GLU A 409 5.87 21.03 23.53
N TRP A 410 5.05 21.03 24.59
CA TRP A 410 4.20 22.17 24.89
C TRP A 410 5.06 23.40 25.22
N SER A 411 5.24 24.29 24.24
CA SER A 411 5.99 25.53 24.44
C SER A 411 5.24 26.42 25.46
N SER A 412 5.77 26.53 26.67
CA SER A 412 5.14 27.24 27.80
C SER A 412 5.31 28.76 27.72
N SER A 413 5.28 29.32 26.50
CA SER A 413 5.79 30.65 26.16
C SER A 413 4.79 31.80 26.35
N THR A 414 3.49 31.51 26.48
CA THR A 414 2.41 32.51 26.39
C THR A 414 1.70 32.89 27.70
N SER A 415 2.21 32.48 28.87
CA SER A 415 1.63 32.82 30.19
C SER A 415 2.40 33.89 30.98
N SER A 416 3.08 34.82 30.31
CA SER A 416 3.75 35.99 30.94
C SER A 416 2.78 37.10 31.43
N GLY A 417 1.53 36.73 31.76
CA GLY A 417 0.52 37.60 32.36
C GLY A 417 0.80 37.86 33.84
N ARG A 418 0.98 39.13 34.21
CA ARG A 418 1.35 39.54 35.58
C ARG A 418 0.30 39.15 36.64
N ALA A 419 0.63 38.16 37.48
CA ALA A 419 -0.01 37.94 38.77
C ALA A 419 1.06 37.75 39.87
N ALA A 420 1.30 38.79 40.67
CA ALA A 420 2.24 38.73 41.80
C ALA A 420 1.51 38.18 43.06
N GLY A 421 1.47 36.84 43.19
CA GLY A 421 0.93 36.14 44.36
C GLY A 421 1.99 35.24 45.00
N GLN A 422 1.98 35.11 46.34
CA GLN A 422 3.02 34.40 47.08
C GLN A 422 2.66 32.93 47.35
N GLY A 423 3.68 32.07 47.35
CA GLY A 423 3.76 30.94 48.28
C GLY A 423 3.10 29.62 47.88
N GLY A 424 3.67 28.91 46.90
CA GLY A 424 3.32 27.51 46.63
C GLY A 424 4.46 26.76 45.92
N THR A 425 5.24 25.96 46.65
CA THR A 425 6.34 25.15 46.08
C THR A 425 5.85 23.76 45.69
N SER A 426 5.00 23.66 44.67
CA SER A 426 4.65 22.40 44.01
C SER A 426 5.48 22.22 42.74
N SER A 427 6.38 21.24 42.72
CA SER A 427 7.20 20.91 41.55
C SER A 427 6.41 20.11 40.51
N HIS A 428 5.42 20.75 39.87
CA HIS A 428 4.79 20.22 38.67
C HIS A 428 5.75 20.39 37.49
N HIS A 429 6.50 19.33 37.18
CA HIS A 429 7.12 19.21 35.86
C HIS A 429 5.99 19.16 34.80
N PRO A 430 6.11 19.88 33.68
CA PRO A 430 5.14 19.79 32.60
C PRO A 430 5.08 18.35 32.09
N LYS A 431 3.89 17.74 32.15
CA LYS A 431 3.67 16.38 31.67
C LYS A 431 3.66 16.42 30.14
N VAL A 432 4.76 15.97 29.54
CA VAL A 432 4.89 15.85 28.08
C VAL A 432 3.75 14.99 27.54
N SER A 433 2.98 15.54 26.59
CA SER A 433 1.94 14.82 25.86
C SER A 433 2.59 13.89 24.84
N VAL A 434 2.36 12.59 25.00
CA VAL A 434 2.76 11.55 24.04
C VAL A 434 1.50 10.99 23.42
N GLU A 435 1.36 11.17 22.12
CA GLU A 435 0.24 10.77 21.30
C GLU A 435 0.59 9.46 20.59
N ALA A 436 0.31 8.33 21.24
CA ALA A 436 0.52 7.00 20.70
C ALA A 436 -0.70 6.54 19.89
N GLY A 437 -0.48 5.94 18.72
CA GLY A 437 -1.56 5.43 17.87
C GLY A 437 -1.14 4.19 17.08
N GLU A 438 -1.98 3.15 17.13
CA GLU A 438 -1.62 1.82 16.58
C GLU A 438 -2.21 1.51 15.19
N GLY A 439 -3.10 2.36 14.67
CA GLY A 439 -3.86 2.09 13.43
C GLY A 439 -3.19 2.51 12.11
N HIS A 440 -3.99 2.78 11.07
CA HIS A 440 -3.48 3.16 9.75
C HIS A 440 -2.93 4.59 9.70
N GLY A 441 -3.68 5.57 10.21
CA GLY A 441 -3.33 6.99 10.15
C GLY A 441 -1.97 7.35 10.76
N PRO A 442 -1.68 6.98 12.02
CA PRO A 442 -0.39 7.26 12.66
C PRO A 442 0.81 6.76 11.83
N ARG A 443 0.66 5.59 11.18
CA ARG A 443 1.71 5.01 10.32
C ARG A 443 1.85 5.78 9.01
N LYS A 444 0.73 6.18 8.36
CA LYS A 444 0.75 7.04 7.17
C LYS A 444 1.36 8.41 7.47
N GLU A 445 1.06 9.01 8.62
CA GLU A 445 1.69 10.24 9.12
C GLU A 445 3.21 10.05 9.27
N PHE A 446 3.64 9.01 9.99
CA PHE A 446 5.05 8.72 10.24
C PHE A 446 5.87 8.61 8.93
N PHE A 447 5.43 7.80 7.96
CA PHE A 447 6.17 7.65 6.70
C PHE A 447 6.18 8.96 5.86
N SER A 448 5.12 9.77 5.94
CA SER A 448 5.10 11.12 5.37
C SER A 448 6.12 12.06 6.04
N LEU A 449 6.15 12.05 7.37
CA LEU A 449 7.05 12.86 8.19
C LEU A 449 8.52 12.49 7.96
N MET A 450 8.84 11.20 7.84
CA MET A 450 10.17 10.73 7.44
C MET A 450 10.57 11.28 6.06
N ALA A 451 9.67 11.18 5.07
CA ALA A 451 9.92 11.62 3.71
C ALA A 451 10.15 13.14 3.61
N ALA A 452 9.38 13.95 4.34
CA ALA A 452 9.57 15.40 4.44
C ALA A 452 10.96 15.74 5.03
N CYS A 453 11.36 15.09 6.12
CA CYS A 453 12.67 15.29 6.74
C CYS A 453 13.83 14.86 5.80
N MET A 454 13.68 13.73 5.08
CA MET A 454 14.68 13.25 4.11
C MET A 454 14.88 14.20 2.93
N THR A 455 13.84 14.94 2.53
CA THR A 455 13.82 15.83 1.35
C THR A 455 14.02 17.31 1.68
N GLY A 456 13.95 17.69 2.96
CA GLY A 456 13.98 19.09 3.40
C GLY A 456 12.73 19.88 3.03
N GLN A 457 11.60 19.22 2.77
CA GLN A 457 10.33 19.94 2.57
C GLN A 457 9.83 20.53 3.90
N PRO A 458 9.25 21.74 3.88
CA PRO A 458 8.56 22.29 5.05
C PRO A 458 7.42 21.36 5.46
N GLN A 459 7.29 21.11 6.75
CA GLN A 459 6.29 20.17 7.27
C GLN A 459 4.88 20.71 7.06
N GLY A 460 3.95 19.84 6.69
CA GLY A 460 2.63 20.23 6.17
C GLY A 460 1.77 21.08 7.11
N HIS A 461 2.02 21.06 8.42
CA HIS A 461 1.26 21.86 9.39
C HIS A 461 1.45 23.39 9.20
N ASP A 462 2.64 23.87 8.82
CA ASP A 462 2.89 25.30 8.65
C ASP A 462 2.42 25.87 7.29
N LEU A 463 2.18 25.01 6.29
CA LEU A 463 1.72 25.44 4.96
C LEU A 463 0.29 26.00 4.94
N HIS A 464 -0.50 25.79 6.00
CA HIS A 464 -1.92 26.16 6.06
C HIS A 464 -2.22 27.45 6.85
N LEU A 465 -1.22 28.07 7.50
CA LEU A 465 -1.42 29.26 8.35
C LEU A 465 -0.85 30.58 7.78
N LEU A 466 -0.20 30.56 6.62
CA LEU A 466 0.32 31.77 5.97
C LEU A 466 -0.44 32.11 4.66
N PRO A 467 -0.95 33.34 4.50
CA PRO A 467 -1.64 33.74 3.27
C PRO A 467 -0.69 33.81 2.08
N SER A 468 -1.12 33.33 0.92
CA SER A 468 -0.29 33.12 -0.26
C SER A 468 0.36 34.41 -0.81
N SER A 469 1.63 34.66 -0.48
CA SER A 469 2.43 35.74 -1.05
C SER A 469 3.55 35.19 -1.95
N ASN A 470 3.34 35.27 -3.27
CA ASN A 470 4.33 34.84 -4.28
C ASN A 470 5.55 35.76 -4.32
N SER A 471 6.61 35.41 -3.59
CA SER A 471 7.93 36.05 -3.74
C SER A 471 9.08 35.07 -3.45
N ALA A 472 9.29 34.10 -4.35
CA ALA A 472 10.51 33.30 -4.35
C ALA A 472 11.71 34.20 -4.72
N SER A 473 12.57 34.50 -3.75
CA SER A 473 13.79 35.30 -3.94
C SER A 473 14.99 34.53 -3.36
N PRO A 474 16.02 34.21 -4.16
CA PRO A 474 17.02 33.20 -3.81
C PRO A 474 18.17 33.70 -2.92
N ASN A 475 17.98 34.80 -2.17
CA ASN A 475 19.01 35.41 -1.32
C ASN A 475 18.44 35.84 0.04
N ALA A 476 18.60 34.98 1.04
CA ALA A 476 18.50 35.33 2.45
C ALA A 476 19.77 34.84 3.16
N HIS A 477 20.47 35.73 3.87
CA HIS A 477 21.70 35.36 4.57
C HIS A 477 21.38 34.52 5.82
N HIS A 478 21.93 33.30 5.89
CA HIS A 478 21.83 32.45 7.08
C HIS A 478 22.51 33.11 8.29
N THR A 479 21.72 33.43 9.32
CA THR A 479 22.22 33.71 10.67
C THR A 479 22.42 32.40 11.43
N ASN A 480 23.67 32.03 11.71
CA ASN A 480 24.05 30.77 12.37
C ASN A 480 23.55 30.68 13.83
N THR A 481 22.40 30.04 14.09
CA THR A 481 22.00 29.57 15.45
C THR A 481 21.16 28.27 15.49
N SER A 482 21.39 27.30 14.60
CA SER A 482 21.07 25.87 14.83
C SER A 482 21.74 24.97 13.80
N SER A 483 22.02 23.72 14.15
CA SER A 483 22.55 22.71 13.23
C SER A 483 21.41 21.99 12.52
N SER A 484 20.85 22.62 11.48
CA SER A 484 19.86 21.97 10.61
C SER A 484 20.47 20.74 9.93
N GLN A 485 19.94 19.56 10.20
CA GLN A 485 20.40 18.32 9.56
C GLN A 485 20.16 18.36 8.04
N PRO A 486 21.04 17.77 7.21
CA PRO A 486 20.99 17.92 5.77
C PRO A 486 19.94 17.02 5.11
N SER A 487 19.28 17.53 4.07
CA SER A 487 18.44 16.74 3.18
C SER A 487 19.27 15.66 2.46
N LEU A 488 18.85 14.40 2.59
CA LEU A 488 19.48 13.26 1.91
C LEU A 488 19.12 13.22 0.42
N LEU A 489 17.92 13.69 0.08
CA LEU A 489 17.39 13.74 -1.27
C LEU A 489 17.08 15.19 -1.69
N VAL A 490 17.27 15.50 -2.97
CA VAL A 490 17.01 16.81 -3.59
C VAL A 490 16.14 16.62 -4.83
N TYR A 491 15.20 17.53 -5.06
CA TYR A 491 14.27 17.47 -6.19
C TYR A 491 14.96 17.86 -7.51
N ASN A 492 15.12 16.91 -8.45
CA ASN A 492 15.53 17.22 -9.81
C ASN A 492 14.29 17.63 -10.64
N ARG A 493 14.29 18.88 -11.11
CA ARG A 493 13.20 19.44 -11.92
C ARG A 493 13.09 18.80 -13.31
N SER A 494 14.21 18.38 -13.90
CA SER A 494 14.25 17.68 -15.19
C SER A 494 13.64 16.27 -15.09
N ALA A 495 13.80 15.64 -13.93
CA ALA A 495 13.23 14.32 -13.60
C ALA A 495 11.77 14.38 -13.13
N GLY A 496 11.31 15.55 -12.68
CA GLY A 496 10.07 15.70 -11.90
C GLY A 496 10.11 15.02 -10.52
N ALA A 497 11.28 14.55 -10.07
CA ALA A 497 11.43 13.56 -9.00
C ALA A 497 12.68 13.80 -8.13
N TYR A 498 12.69 13.17 -6.94
CA TYR A 498 13.80 13.23 -5.99
C TYR A 498 14.96 12.31 -6.37
N TRP A 499 16.18 12.83 -6.16
CA TRP A 499 17.46 12.19 -6.40
C TRP A 499 18.39 12.35 -5.19
N TYR A 500 19.51 11.62 -5.16
CA TYR A 500 20.53 11.76 -4.12
C TYR A 500 21.10 13.18 -4.06
N ASN A 501 21.32 13.69 -2.85
CA ASN A 501 22.07 14.92 -2.64
C ASN A 501 23.58 14.68 -2.89
N THR A 502 24.06 15.12 -4.06
CA THR A 502 25.45 14.98 -4.50
C THR A 502 26.42 15.99 -3.85
N ALA A 503 25.93 16.99 -3.13
CA ALA A 503 26.77 17.92 -2.37
C ALA A 503 27.29 17.31 -1.04
N LEU A 504 26.68 16.22 -0.56
CA LEU A 504 27.05 15.58 0.70
C LEU A 504 28.40 14.88 0.59
N GLN A 505 29.22 15.05 1.64
CA GLN A 505 30.47 14.30 1.81
C GLN A 505 30.20 12.98 2.53
N GLN A 506 30.95 11.93 2.21
CA GLN A 506 30.79 10.62 2.82
C GLN A 506 31.23 10.63 4.29
N THR A 507 30.27 10.45 5.21
CA THR A 507 30.52 10.24 6.65
C THR A 507 29.82 8.97 7.12
N SER A 508 30.26 8.37 8.23
CA SER A 508 29.59 7.20 8.81
C SER A 508 28.15 7.48 9.22
N GLU A 509 27.88 8.68 9.75
CA GLU A 509 26.53 9.15 10.09
C GLU A 509 25.63 9.21 8.85
N LEU A 510 26.10 9.83 7.75
CA LEU A 510 25.34 9.91 6.50
C LEU A 510 25.21 8.54 5.80
N GLN A 511 26.19 7.66 5.94
CA GLN A 511 26.07 6.27 5.48
C GLN A 511 24.99 5.50 6.23
N SER A 512 24.87 5.69 7.56
CA SER A 512 23.78 5.13 8.36
C SER A 512 22.44 5.78 8.01
N ALA A 513 22.40 7.10 7.77
CA ALA A 513 21.21 7.81 7.35
C ALA A 513 20.68 7.30 5.99
N PHE A 514 21.53 7.14 4.98
CA PHE A 514 21.12 6.51 3.71
C PHE A 514 20.71 5.04 3.88
N LYS A 515 21.33 4.28 4.80
CA LYS A 515 20.92 2.91 5.11
C LYS A 515 19.53 2.87 5.78
N PHE A 516 19.23 3.79 6.69
CA PHE A 516 17.91 3.93 7.29
C PHE A 516 16.86 4.42 6.28
N ALA A 517 17.20 5.36 5.39
CA ALA A 517 16.34 5.76 4.28
C ALA A 517 15.99 4.57 3.35
N GLY A 518 16.97 3.72 3.02
CA GLY A 518 16.73 2.48 2.28
C GLY A 518 15.82 1.49 3.00
N TRP A 519 16.02 1.31 4.32
CA TRP A 519 15.15 0.50 5.17
C TRP A 519 13.72 1.08 5.21
N LEU A 520 13.57 2.39 5.38
CA LEU A 520 12.27 3.07 5.37
C LEU A 520 11.54 2.92 4.04
N ILE A 521 12.21 3.07 2.90
CA ILE A 521 11.64 2.85 1.55
C ILE A 521 11.07 1.41 1.43
N GLY A 522 11.75 0.42 2.00
CA GLY A 522 11.27 -0.96 2.03
C GLY A 522 10.16 -1.21 3.05
N GLN A 523 10.18 -0.57 4.23
CA GLN A 523 9.11 -0.70 5.22
C GLN A 523 7.85 0.10 4.84
N SER A 524 7.92 1.21 4.10
CA SER A 524 6.75 1.94 3.59
C SER A 524 5.89 1.06 2.68
N PHE A 525 6.55 0.27 1.84
CA PHE A 525 5.93 -0.75 0.99
C PHE A 525 5.23 -1.83 1.84
N LEU A 526 5.93 -2.40 2.84
CA LEU A 526 5.39 -3.47 3.69
C LEU A 526 4.26 -3.00 4.63
N ASN A 527 4.34 -1.77 5.15
CA ASN A 527 3.32 -1.19 6.03
C ASN A 527 2.09 -0.66 5.27
N LYS A 528 2.13 -0.65 3.92
CA LYS A 528 1.14 -0.02 3.03
C LYS A 528 0.96 1.47 3.31
N ALA A 529 2.06 2.15 3.59
CA ALA A 529 2.12 3.56 3.91
C ALA A 529 3.17 4.20 2.97
N PRO A 530 2.80 4.60 1.75
CA PRO A 530 3.74 5.17 0.78
C PRO A 530 4.41 6.42 1.35
N LEU A 531 5.62 6.73 0.86
CA LEU A 531 6.36 7.91 1.30
C LEU A 531 5.72 9.21 0.81
N GLY A 532 5.01 9.17 -0.34
CA GLY A 532 4.42 10.33 -1.02
C GLY A 532 5.45 11.37 -1.43
N ILE A 533 6.61 10.88 -1.89
CA ILE A 533 7.59 11.65 -2.63
C ILE A 533 7.90 10.88 -3.90
N SER A 534 7.86 11.57 -5.05
CA SER A 534 8.21 10.92 -6.32
C SER A 534 9.71 10.61 -6.34
N LEU A 535 10.07 9.33 -6.27
CA LEU A 535 11.47 8.88 -6.35
C LEU A 535 11.82 8.55 -7.80
N ALA A 536 12.96 9.06 -8.29
CA ALA A 536 13.40 8.78 -9.66
C ALA A 536 13.58 7.26 -9.89
N PRO A 537 12.99 6.63 -10.93
CA PRO A 537 13.16 5.20 -11.20
C PRO A 537 14.63 4.76 -11.33
N ALA A 538 15.52 5.63 -11.84
CA ALA A 538 16.96 5.38 -11.87
C ALA A 538 17.58 5.07 -10.49
N LEU A 539 17.02 5.62 -9.40
CA LEU A 539 17.45 5.35 -8.03
C LEU A 539 17.09 3.91 -7.62
N LEU A 540 15.85 3.50 -7.92
CA LEU A 540 15.34 2.18 -7.57
C LEU A 540 15.96 1.08 -8.46
N HIS A 541 16.33 1.37 -9.72
CA HIS A 541 17.11 0.45 -10.57
C HIS A 541 18.45 0.04 -9.93
N GLN A 542 19.18 0.98 -9.31
CA GLN A 542 20.44 0.68 -8.62
C GLN A 542 20.27 -0.28 -7.44
N VAL A 543 19.09 -0.27 -6.81
CA VAL A 543 18.72 -1.06 -5.63
C VAL A 543 18.20 -2.45 -6.01
N LEU A 544 17.38 -2.56 -7.05
CA LEU A 544 16.67 -3.80 -7.42
C LEU A 544 17.52 -4.81 -8.22
N LEU A 545 18.62 -4.36 -8.82
CA LEU A 545 19.46 -5.19 -9.70
C LEU A 545 20.17 -6.33 -8.96
N PRO A 546 20.22 -7.56 -9.51
CA PRO A 546 21.12 -8.61 -9.05
C PRO A 546 22.57 -8.15 -9.16
N GLY A 547 23.28 -8.03 -8.02
CA GLY A 547 24.62 -7.42 -7.95
C GLY A 547 24.62 -5.89 -7.72
N GLY A 548 23.45 -5.29 -7.55
CA GLY A 548 23.25 -3.87 -7.21
C GLY A 548 23.91 -2.90 -8.17
N LEU A 549 24.39 -1.78 -7.64
CA LEU A 549 25.08 -0.73 -8.40
C LEU A 549 26.27 -1.26 -9.24
N ALA A 550 26.96 -2.31 -8.78
CA ALA A 550 28.07 -2.91 -9.53
C ALA A 550 27.63 -3.61 -10.83
N ALA A 551 26.36 -4.02 -10.93
CA ALA A 551 25.72 -4.55 -12.13
C ALA A 551 25.03 -3.48 -13.00
N TYR A 552 24.75 -2.29 -12.47
CA TYR A 552 24.05 -1.23 -13.20
C TYR A 552 24.89 -0.68 -14.35
N ARG A 553 24.35 -0.71 -15.57
CA ARG A 553 24.97 -0.21 -16.81
C ARG A 553 23.98 0.70 -17.55
N PRO A 554 23.74 1.93 -17.06
CA PRO A 554 22.83 2.87 -17.70
C PRO A 554 23.35 3.27 -19.09
N GLY A 555 22.44 3.26 -20.07
CA GLY A 555 22.64 3.86 -21.40
C GLY A 555 22.16 5.32 -21.44
N LEU A 556 22.35 5.98 -22.58
CA LEU A 556 21.87 7.36 -22.79
C LEU A 556 20.34 7.47 -22.64
N GLU A 557 19.63 6.38 -22.92
CA GLU A 557 18.18 6.23 -22.80
C GLU A 557 17.73 6.31 -21.33
N ALA A 558 18.51 5.73 -20.41
CA ALA A 558 18.24 5.79 -18.98
C ALA A 558 18.51 7.19 -18.40
N LEU A 559 19.49 7.91 -18.98
CA LEU A 559 19.68 9.33 -18.66
C LEU A 559 18.59 10.20 -19.30
N GLU A 560 18.14 9.92 -20.51
CA GLU A 560 17.07 10.66 -21.19
C GLU A 560 15.71 10.53 -20.47
N GLN A 561 15.48 9.42 -19.76
CA GLN A 561 14.33 9.22 -18.87
C GLN A 561 14.44 9.94 -17.51
N PHE A 562 15.65 10.27 -17.06
CA PHE A 562 15.89 10.90 -15.75
C PHE A 562 16.20 12.40 -15.85
N ASP A 563 17.07 12.80 -16.77
CA ASP A 563 17.49 14.16 -17.01
C ASP A 563 17.66 14.38 -18.53
N PRO A 564 16.57 14.71 -19.25
CA PRO A 564 16.62 14.91 -20.69
C PRO A 564 17.52 16.09 -21.10
N GLU A 565 17.76 17.08 -20.23
CA GLU A 565 18.65 18.21 -20.51
C GLU A 565 20.13 17.79 -20.46
N ALA A 566 20.51 16.98 -19.47
CA ALA A 566 21.83 16.36 -19.40
C ALA A 566 22.06 15.37 -20.57
N ALA A 567 21.05 14.55 -20.89
CA ALA A 567 21.10 13.63 -22.04
C ALA A 567 21.28 14.38 -23.37
N ALA A 568 20.55 15.47 -23.59
CA ALA A 568 20.67 16.32 -24.77
C ALA A 568 22.07 16.98 -24.86
N SER A 569 22.63 17.38 -23.73
CA SER A 569 23.96 18.00 -23.64
C SER A 569 25.08 17.00 -23.98
N ILE A 570 25.06 15.80 -23.39
CA ILE A 570 25.99 14.70 -23.74
C ILE A 570 25.85 14.31 -25.21
N ARG A 571 24.61 14.21 -25.72
CA ARG A 571 24.32 13.96 -27.14
C ARG A 571 24.85 15.08 -28.06
N SER A 572 24.87 16.33 -27.60
CA SER A 572 25.46 17.44 -28.36
C SER A 572 26.99 17.29 -28.47
N VAL A 573 27.68 17.04 -27.35
CA VAL A 573 29.14 16.83 -27.33
C VAL A 573 29.55 15.60 -28.14
N ALA A 574 28.81 14.50 -28.04
CA ALA A 574 29.08 13.27 -28.80
C ALA A 574 28.95 13.44 -30.33
N ASN A 575 28.18 14.43 -30.79
CA ASN A 575 28.00 14.76 -32.21
C ASN A 575 29.03 15.78 -32.76
N LEU A 576 30.00 16.23 -31.95
CA LEU A 576 31.02 17.17 -32.40
C LEU A 576 31.95 16.56 -33.48
N PRO A 577 32.48 17.38 -34.41
CA PRO A 577 33.55 16.97 -35.31
C PRO A 577 34.73 16.36 -34.54
N ARG A 578 35.35 15.30 -35.09
CA ARG A 578 36.37 14.48 -34.38
C ARG A 578 37.48 15.29 -33.70
N ASP A 579 37.97 16.36 -34.33
CA ASP A 579 39.03 17.20 -33.76
C ASP A 579 38.53 18.05 -32.58
N GLN A 580 37.26 18.48 -32.61
CA GLN A 580 36.61 19.21 -31.51
C GLN A 580 36.24 18.27 -30.36
N LEU A 581 35.71 17.07 -30.66
CA LEU A 581 35.47 16.03 -29.65
C LEU A 581 36.80 15.67 -28.95
N LYS A 582 37.87 15.45 -29.71
CA LYS A 582 39.21 15.16 -29.16
C LYS A 582 39.76 16.29 -28.30
N ALA A 583 39.48 17.55 -28.65
CA ALA A 583 39.82 18.69 -27.80
C ALA A 583 39.01 18.69 -26.49
N MET A 584 37.72 18.35 -26.54
CA MET A 584 36.88 18.22 -25.35
C MET A 584 37.39 17.10 -24.42
N MET A 585 37.69 15.91 -24.97
CA MET A 585 38.26 14.80 -24.19
C MET A 585 39.54 15.22 -23.45
N ALA A 586 40.40 16.01 -24.09
CA ALA A 586 41.62 16.51 -23.46
C ALA A 586 41.37 17.54 -22.33
N VAL A 587 40.25 18.28 -22.37
CA VAL A 587 39.82 19.19 -21.29
C VAL A 587 39.22 18.41 -20.11
N GLU A 588 38.46 17.35 -20.39
CA GLU A 588 37.88 16.44 -19.38
C GLU A 588 38.90 15.45 -18.79
N GLY A 589 40.15 15.43 -19.29
CA GLY A 589 41.21 14.51 -18.85
C GLY A 589 41.09 13.09 -19.43
N LEU A 590 40.20 12.88 -20.39
CA LEU A 590 39.97 11.60 -21.07
C LEU A 590 41.00 11.35 -22.19
N PRO A 591 41.27 10.08 -22.56
CA PRO A 591 42.16 9.76 -23.67
C PRO A 591 41.73 10.41 -24.99
N GLY A 592 42.68 10.99 -25.73
CA GLY A 592 42.46 11.55 -27.07
C GLY A 592 42.14 10.52 -28.18
N SER A 593 41.78 9.30 -27.78
CA SER A 593 41.31 8.17 -28.60
C SER A 593 39.90 7.70 -28.23
N THR A 594 39.27 8.30 -27.22
CA THR A 594 37.90 7.99 -26.79
C THR A 594 36.90 8.25 -27.93
N THR A 595 36.04 7.26 -28.22
CA THR A 595 34.99 7.41 -29.23
C THR A 595 33.75 8.11 -28.66
N ALA A 596 32.82 8.54 -29.52
CA ALA A 596 31.57 9.17 -29.08
C ALA A 596 30.74 8.24 -28.17
N GLU A 597 30.72 6.94 -28.47
CA GLU A 597 30.02 5.91 -27.70
C GLU A 597 30.69 5.68 -26.33
N GLN A 598 32.03 5.69 -26.29
CA GLN A 598 32.80 5.58 -25.06
C GLN A 598 32.63 6.82 -24.17
N TYR A 599 32.56 8.03 -24.77
CA TYR A 599 32.25 9.25 -24.06
C TYR A 599 30.84 9.22 -23.46
N ILE A 600 29.82 8.85 -24.25
CA ILE A 600 28.44 8.70 -23.77
C ILE A 600 28.40 7.72 -22.58
N ALA A 601 29.00 6.54 -22.72
CA ALA A 601 29.03 5.53 -21.66
C ALA A 601 29.75 6.02 -20.39
N HIS A 602 30.82 6.80 -20.53
CA HIS A 602 31.51 7.42 -19.39
C HIS A 602 30.66 8.51 -18.74
N ALA A 603 30.17 9.50 -19.49
CA ALA A 603 29.42 10.63 -18.95
C ALA A 603 28.11 10.20 -18.26
N VAL A 604 27.40 9.23 -18.84
CA VAL A 604 26.20 8.63 -18.22
C VAL A 604 26.56 7.89 -16.92
N ARG A 605 27.68 7.13 -16.90
CA ARG A 605 28.16 6.45 -15.69
C ARG A 605 28.60 7.45 -14.60
N MET A 606 29.25 8.54 -14.97
CA MET A 606 29.63 9.60 -14.03
C MET A 606 28.41 10.17 -13.29
N LEU A 607 27.34 10.51 -14.02
CA LEU A 607 26.12 11.11 -13.46
C LEU A 607 25.26 10.10 -12.67
N LEU A 608 25.03 8.90 -13.22
CA LEU A 608 24.07 7.93 -12.67
C LEU A 608 24.69 6.83 -11.79
N VAL A 609 26.02 6.79 -11.63
CA VAL A 609 26.71 5.75 -10.85
C VAL A 609 27.78 6.36 -9.94
N GLU A 610 28.74 7.10 -10.48
CA GLU A 610 29.96 7.47 -9.75
C GLU A 610 29.73 8.66 -8.81
N ALA A 611 28.95 9.66 -9.23
CA ALA A 611 28.57 10.82 -8.39
C ALA A 611 27.67 10.47 -7.18
N VAL A 612 27.13 9.24 -7.13
CA VAL A 612 26.20 8.78 -6.09
C VAL A 612 26.60 7.44 -5.45
N GLU A 613 27.85 6.99 -5.68
CA GLU A 613 28.22 5.58 -5.45
C GLU A 613 28.08 5.14 -3.99
N TRP A 614 28.45 6.00 -3.04
CA TRP A 614 28.39 5.68 -1.61
C TRP A 614 26.98 5.82 -1.04
N GLN A 615 26.21 6.82 -1.49
CA GLN A 615 24.81 7.01 -1.10
C GLN A 615 23.96 5.84 -1.58
N ALA A 616 24.11 5.46 -2.85
CA ALA A 616 23.38 4.34 -3.46
C ALA A 616 23.74 3.00 -2.85
N ARG A 617 25.03 2.77 -2.53
CA ARG A 617 25.47 1.57 -1.80
C ARG A 617 24.84 1.47 -0.41
N SER A 618 24.81 2.57 0.36
CA SER A 618 24.15 2.60 1.67
C SER A 618 22.64 2.36 1.57
N LEU A 619 21.95 3.03 0.64
CA LEU A 619 20.51 2.90 0.44
C LEU A 619 20.12 1.48 0.01
N ALA A 620 20.84 0.90 -0.96
CA ALA A 620 20.61 -0.48 -1.39
C ALA A 620 20.86 -1.50 -0.26
N ALA A 621 21.89 -1.30 0.57
CA ALA A 621 22.15 -2.13 1.74
C ALA A 621 21.00 -2.07 2.77
N GLY A 622 20.40 -0.89 2.97
CA GLY A 622 19.24 -0.69 3.83
C GLY A 622 17.97 -1.38 3.33
N PHE A 623 17.64 -1.17 2.06
CA PHE A 623 16.48 -1.78 1.41
C PHE A 623 16.53 -3.32 1.43
N SER A 624 17.74 -3.88 1.24
CA SER A 624 17.98 -5.33 1.29
C SER A 624 17.71 -5.99 2.64
N LEU A 625 17.57 -5.21 3.73
CA LEU A 625 17.17 -5.72 5.05
C LEU A 625 15.66 -6.02 5.17
N THR A 626 14.86 -5.62 4.17
CA THR A 626 13.39 -5.58 4.29
C THR A 626 12.66 -6.38 3.20
N LEU A 627 13.15 -6.34 1.96
CA LEU A 627 12.54 -6.97 0.79
C LEU A 627 13.54 -7.88 0.09
N ASP A 628 13.20 -9.15 -0.16
CA ASP A 628 13.99 -10.01 -1.03
C ASP A 628 13.71 -9.62 -2.49
N PRO A 629 14.73 -9.21 -3.28
CA PRO A 629 14.56 -8.90 -4.70
C PRO A 629 13.98 -10.07 -5.53
N LYS A 630 13.99 -11.33 -5.04
CA LYS A 630 13.27 -12.45 -5.65
C LYS A 630 11.75 -12.28 -5.60
N VAL A 631 11.19 -11.80 -4.48
CA VAL A 631 9.74 -11.58 -4.33
C VAL A 631 9.29 -10.43 -5.22
N LEU A 632 10.08 -9.35 -5.28
CA LEU A 632 9.80 -8.24 -6.20
C LEU A 632 9.84 -8.70 -7.67
N ARG A 633 10.81 -9.55 -8.05
CA ARG A 633 10.87 -10.14 -9.41
C ARG A 633 9.77 -11.16 -9.72
N SER A 634 9.30 -11.96 -8.75
CA SER A 634 8.19 -12.89 -9.00
C SER A 634 6.89 -12.14 -9.26
N TRP A 635 6.68 -11.01 -8.57
CA TRP A 635 5.57 -10.09 -8.79
C TRP A 635 5.81 -9.04 -9.89
N SER A 636 6.89 -9.14 -10.67
CA SER A 636 7.29 -8.19 -11.72
C SER A 636 7.21 -6.71 -11.30
N LEU A 637 7.67 -6.41 -10.08
CA LEU A 637 7.89 -5.06 -9.58
C LEU A 637 9.28 -4.58 -10.03
N ASP A 638 9.30 -3.83 -11.13
CA ASP A 638 10.47 -3.07 -11.59
C ASP A 638 10.57 -1.71 -10.87
N ALA A 639 11.58 -0.92 -11.22
CA ALA A 639 11.86 0.36 -10.56
C ALA A 639 10.76 1.39 -10.80
N GLU A 640 10.17 1.38 -11.99
CA GLU A 640 9.06 2.23 -12.41
C GLU A 640 7.76 1.86 -11.67
N ALA A 641 7.47 0.56 -11.52
CA ALA A 641 6.35 0.10 -10.70
C ALA A 641 6.57 0.42 -9.21
N LEU A 642 7.79 0.24 -8.68
CA LEU A 642 8.10 0.55 -7.29
C LEU A 642 8.07 2.07 -7.00
N ALA A 643 8.49 2.91 -7.94
CA ALA A 643 8.34 4.36 -7.83
C ALA A 643 6.86 4.75 -7.73
N ALA A 644 6.01 4.21 -8.61
CA ALA A 644 4.56 4.45 -8.60
C ALA A 644 3.83 3.97 -7.34
N VAL A 645 4.45 3.08 -6.55
CA VAL A 645 3.94 2.55 -5.27
C VAL A 645 4.43 3.35 -4.05
N LEU A 646 5.48 4.16 -4.21
CA LEU A 646 6.07 4.98 -3.15
C LEU A 646 5.67 6.46 -3.26
N ASP A 647 5.38 6.91 -4.49
CA ASP A 647 4.64 8.13 -4.78
C ASP A 647 3.19 8.03 -4.24
N ASP A 648 2.50 9.16 -4.06
CA ASP A 648 1.08 9.24 -3.72
C ASP A 648 0.21 9.76 -4.88
N GLY A 649 0.83 10.01 -6.04
CA GLY A 649 0.18 10.54 -7.23
C GLY A 649 -0.15 12.03 -7.10
N SER A 650 0.40 12.75 -6.13
CA SER A 650 0.26 14.21 -6.01
C SER A 650 0.95 14.98 -7.13
N GLY A 651 1.97 14.39 -7.78
CA GLY A 651 2.59 14.93 -8.99
C GLY A 651 1.68 14.91 -10.22
N MET A 652 0.63 14.09 -10.23
CA MET A 652 -0.42 14.16 -11.25
C MET A 652 -1.40 15.28 -10.88
N ASN A 653 -1.54 16.28 -11.76
CA ASN A 653 -2.52 17.38 -11.64
C ASN A 653 -3.97 16.86 -11.78
N ARG A 654 -4.44 16.08 -10.81
CA ARG A 654 -5.85 15.75 -10.63
C ARG A 654 -6.58 17.01 -10.18
N SER A 655 -7.34 17.60 -11.10
CA SER A 655 -8.14 18.81 -10.84
C SER A 655 -9.24 18.59 -9.79
N ASP A 656 -9.63 17.34 -9.56
CA ASP A 656 -10.54 16.95 -8.49
C ASP A 656 -10.25 15.53 -7.96
N ILE A 657 -10.82 15.21 -6.80
CA ILE A 657 -10.79 13.91 -6.15
C ILE A 657 -12.24 13.43 -5.89
N ASP A 658 -12.49 12.16 -6.17
CA ASP A 658 -13.73 11.46 -5.79
C ASP A 658 -13.45 10.54 -4.59
N ILE A 659 -13.80 11.03 -3.39
CA ILE A 659 -13.60 10.31 -2.12
C ILE A 659 -14.49 9.04 -2.08
N GLN A 660 -15.71 9.11 -2.63
CA GLN A 660 -16.67 8.01 -2.58
C GLN A 660 -16.24 6.83 -3.48
N LYS A 661 -15.50 7.09 -4.56
CA LYS A 661 -14.87 6.04 -5.38
C LYS A 661 -13.50 5.56 -4.87
N ALA A 662 -12.84 6.32 -4.00
CA ALA A 662 -11.53 5.93 -3.46
C ALA A 662 -11.64 4.85 -2.37
N PHE A 663 -12.65 4.91 -1.51
CA PHE A 663 -12.87 3.94 -0.44
C PHE A 663 -14.05 3.02 -0.75
N ARG A 664 -14.08 1.83 -0.14
CA ARG A 664 -15.34 1.10 0.05
C ARG A 664 -16.07 1.71 1.24
N VAL A 665 -17.05 2.55 0.95
CA VAL A 665 -17.85 3.22 1.97
C VAL A 665 -18.77 2.20 2.65
N VAL A 666 -18.68 2.12 3.98
CA VAL A 666 -19.65 1.41 4.82
C VAL A 666 -20.41 2.46 5.63
N MET A 667 -21.73 2.47 5.51
CA MET A 667 -22.60 3.35 6.29
C MET A 667 -23.47 2.52 7.22
N ASP A 668 -23.80 3.04 8.40
CA ASP A 668 -24.72 2.36 9.30
C ASP A 668 -26.18 2.36 8.79
N GLN A 669 -27.06 1.69 9.54
CA GLN A 669 -28.48 1.58 9.21
C GLN A 669 -29.28 2.87 9.46
N GLU A 670 -28.82 3.74 10.37
CA GLU A 670 -29.47 5.03 10.66
C GLU A 670 -29.27 6.04 9.53
N LEU A 671 -28.13 5.97 8.85
CA LEU A 671 -27.77 6.78 7.70
C LEU A 671 -28.35 6.26 6.37
N THR A 672 -28.80 5.00 6.31
CA THR A 672 -29.26 4.32 5.09
C THR A 672 -30.73 3.88 5.08
N LYS A 673 -31.44 3.94 6.23
CA LYS A 673 -32.88 3.64 6.33
C LYS A 673 -33.77 4.55 5.47
N GLU A 674 -34.96 4.05 5.12
CA GLU A 674 -35.95 4.82 4.34
C GLU A 674 -36.29 6.16 5.04
N GLY A 675 -36.13 7.27 4.32
CA GLY A 675 -36.35 8.63 4.85
C GLY A 675 -35.14 9.28 5.54
N ALA A 676 -34.01 8.56 5.67
CA ALA A 676 -32.73 9.20 5.96
C ALA A 676 -32.29 10.10 4.80
N PHE A 677 -31.64 11.22 5.12
CA PHE A 677 -31.05 12.13 4.13
C PHE A 677 -29.58 12.44 4.40
N LEU A 678 -29.07 12.14 5.61
CA LEU A 678 -27.72 12.55 6.01
C LEU A 678 -26.61 11.94 5.14
N GLY A 679 -26.79 10.72 4.62
CA GLY A 679 -25.89 10.14 3.62
C GLY A 679 -25.88 10.91 2.29
N GLU A 680 -27.04 11.23 1.72
CA GLU A 680 -27.12 12.09 0.52
C GLU A 680 -26.47 13.46 0.77
N ALA A 681 -26.71 14.06 1.94
CA ALA A 681 -26.13 15.34 2.32
C ALA A 681 -24.60 15.28 2.42
N LEU A 682 -24.03 14.24 3.02
CA LEU A 682 -22.58 14.06 3.16
C LEU A 682 -21.87 14.00 1.80
N TRP A 683 -22.37 13.18 0.88
CA TRP A 683 -21.77 13.08 -0.45
C TRP A 683 -22.04 14.33 -1.31
N THR A 684 -23.14 15.05 -1.06
CA THR A 684 -23.38 16.38 -1.67
C THR A 684 -22.36 17.42 -1.18
N VAL A 685 -22.13 17.51 0.14
CA VAL A 685 -21.11 18.41 0.72
C VAL A 685 -19.72 18.05 0.20
N LEU A 686 -19.28 16.80 0.38
CA LEU A 686 -17.95 16.35 -0.01
C LEU A 686 -17.67 16.47 -1.51
N SER A 687 -18.65 16.20 -2.38
CA SER A 687 -18.44 16.38 -3.84
C SER A 687 -18.30 17.85 -4.24
N SER A 688 -19.01 18.77 -3.56
CA SER A 688 -18.95 20.22 -3.81
C SER A 688 -17.66 20.89 -3.32
N TRP A 689 -16.89 20.24 -2.46
CA TRP A 689 -15.67 20.77 -1.88
C TRP A 689 -14.53 20.93 -2.89
N SER A 690 -13.69 21.95 -2.67
CA SER A 690 -12.45 22.12 -3.42
C SER A 690 -11.49 20.95 -3.16
N LEU A 691 -10.58 20.70 -4.12
CA LEU A 691 -9.51 19.71 -3.96
C LEU A 691 -8.75 19.85 -2.63
N GLU A 692 -8.55 21.08 -2.15
CA GLU A 692 -7.86 21.36 -0.89
C GLU A 692 -8.69 20.92 0.32
N LYS A 693 -9.97 21.31 0.41
CA LYS A 693 -10.87 20.81 1.45
C LYS A 693 -11.00 19.27 1.39
N LYS A 694 -11.00 18.67 0.20
CA LYS A 694 -11.02 17.21 0.00
C LYS A 694 -9.75 16.54 0.54
N LYS A 695 -8.57 17.14 0.36
CA LYS A 695 -7.31 16.67 1.00
C LYS A 695 -7.35 16.82 2.51
N GLN A 696 -7.88 17.92 3.03
CA GLN A 696 -8.06 18.13 4.48
C GLN A 696 -9.02 17.08 5.08
N PHE A 697 -10.09 16.70 4.37
CA PHE A 697 -10.95 15.58 4.76
C PHE A 697 -10.18 14.25 4.82
N LEU A 698 -9.35 13.94 3.82
CA LEU A 698 -8.52 12.72 3.83
C LEU A 698 -7.56 12.70 5.04
N VAL A 699 -6.94 13.84 5.38
CA VAL A 699 -6.12 13.97 6.60
C VAL A 699 -6.96 13.69 7.84
N PHE A 700 -8.14 14.32 7.94
CA PHE A 700 -9.04 14.18 9.08
C PHE A 700 -9.51 12.73 9.30
N VAL A 701 -9.89 12.00 8.24
CA VAL A 701 -10.43 10.61 8.38
C VAL A 701 -9.38 9.50 8.26
N THR A 702 -8.19 9.74 7.70
CA THR A 702 -7.15 8.70 7.50
C THR A 702 -5.76 9.06 8.01
N GLY A 703 -5.57 10.21 8.66
CA GLY A 703 -4.25 10.70 9.08
C GLY A 703 -3.32 11.08 7.92
N SER A 704 -3.84 11.18 6.69
CA SER A 704 -3.05 11.38 5.48
C SER A 704 -3.84 12.08 4.37
N SER A 705 -3.23 13.02 3.65
CA SER A 705 -3.85 13.67 2.47
C SER A 705 -3.91 12.76 1.22
N ARG A 706 -3.51 11.49 1.37
CA ARG A 706 -3.30 10.51 0.30
C ARG A 706 -4.53 9.64 0.11
N LEU A 707 -4.80 9.30 -1.14
CA LEU A 707 -5.82 8.30 -1.46
C LEU A 707 -5.28 6.88 -1.20
N PRO A 708 -6.12 5.94 -0.74
CA PRO A 708 -5.82 4.53 -0.85
C PRO A 708 -5.80 4.09 -2.33
N LEU A 709 -5.39 2.86 -2.60
CA LEU A 709 -5.76 2.21 -3.86
C LEU A 709 -7.31 2.12 -3.94
N PRO A 710 -7.96 2.47 -5.06
CA PRO A 710 -9.42 2.54 -5.14
C PRO A 710 -10.11 1.25 -4.69
N GLY A 711 -10.90 1.36 -3.63
CA GLY A 711 -11.64 0.24 -3.05
C GLY A 711 -10.79 -0.80 -2.30
N SER A 712 -9.54 -0.47 -1.93
CA SER A 712 -8.66 -1.34 -1.10
C SER A 712 -8.72 -1.03 0.40
N GLU A 713 -9.32 0.09 0.79
CA GLU A 713 -9.55 0.49 2.18
C GLU A 713 -11.04 0.78 2.39
N LEU A 714 -11.51 0.55 3.62
CA LEU A 714 -12.85 0.96 4.05
C LEU A 714 -12.83 2.44 4.44
N LEU A 715 -13.98 3.10 4.30
CA LEU A 715 -14.32 4.34 4.99
C LEU A 715 -15.65 4.10 5.69
N LYS A 716 -15.63 4.00 7.03
CA LYS A 716 -16.85 3.84 7.82
C LYS A 716 -17.47 5.21 8.07
N VAL A 717 -18.79 5.28 7.99
CA VAL A 717 -19.58 6.44 8.38
C VAL A 717 -20.68 5.97 9.33
N GLU A 718 -20.61 6.42 10.58
CA GLU A 718 -21.51 5.99 11.66
C GLU A 718 -22.14 7.22 12.32
N ALA A 719 -23.36 7.07 12.83
CA ALA A 719 -24.10 8.10 13.56
C ALA A 719 -24.38 7.66 15.02
N PRO A 720 -23.33 7.45 15.86
CA PRO A 720 -23.47 6.86 17.19
C PRO A 720 -24.24 7.76 18.19
N PHE A 721 -24.44 9.03 17.85
CA PHE A 721 -25.01 10.05 18.73
C PHE A 721 -26.55 9.98 18.79
N VAL A 722 -27.07 9.18 19.73
CA VAL A 722 -28.52 9.11 20.04
C VAL A 722 -28.94 10.29 20.92
N ALA A 723 -29.93 11.06 20.47
CA ALA A 723 -30.62 12.08 21.27
C ALA A 723 -32.04 11.61 21.63
N LEU A 724 -32.45 11.87 22.87
CA LEU A 724 -33.74 11.48 23.45
C LEU A 724 -34.66 12.69 23.70
N GLY A 725 -34.11 13.91 23.73
CA GLY A 725 -34.85 15.14 23.99
C GLY A 725 -34.53 16.31 23.05
N ALA A 726 -35.46 17.27 22.93
CA ALA A 726 -35.30 18.44 22.06
C ALA A 726 -34.09 19.33 22.39
N ALA A 727 -33.63 19.33 23.65
CA ALA A 727 -32.39 20.01 24.05
C ALA A 727 -31.14 19.30 23.50
N GLU A 728 -31.12 17.97 23.51
CA GLU A 728 -30.03 17.14 22.98
C GLU A 728 -29.98 17.21 21.46
N HIS A 729 -31.13 17.12 20.77
CA HIS A 729 -31.19 17.39 19.32
C HIS A 729 -30.65 18.79 18.98
N LYS A 730 -30.97 19.83 19.77
CA LYS A 730 -30.39 21.16 19.58
C LYS A 730 -28.87 21.17 19.81
N ALA A 731 -28.36 20.41 20.78
CA ALA A 731 -26.92 20.24 21.02
C ALA A 731 -26.23 19.49 19.87
N HIS A 732 -26.86 18.47 19.28
CA HIS A 732 -26.32 17.74 18.13
C HIS A 732 -26.14 18.63 16.89
N LEU A 733 -27.00 19.64 16.68
CA LEU A 733 -26.78 20.69 15.66
C LEU A 733 -25.60 21.65 15.98
N GLY A 734 -25.12 21.62 17.23
CA GLY A 734 -23.91 22.28 17.72
C GLY A 734 -22.62 21.48 17.49
N MET A 735 -22.71 20.15 17.60
CA MET A 735 -21.56 19.24 17.53
C MET A 735 -20.87 19.21 16.16
N VAL A 736 -19.56 19.03 16.17
CA VAL A 736 -18.75 18.71 14.98
C VAL A 736 -18.66 17.18 14.79
N PRO A 737 -18.41 16.69 13.57
CA PRO A 737 -18.05 15.30 13.34
C PRO A 737 -16.72 14.95 14.03
N GLN A 738 -16.57 13.70 14.44
CA GLN A 738 -15.31 13.12 14.97
C GLN A 738 -14.75 12.10 13.98
N ALA A 739 -13.46 11.77 14.08
CA ALA A 739 -12.84 10.81 13.17
C ALA A 739 -11.72 9.99 13.83
N HIS A 740 -11.77 8.68 13.60
CA HIS A 740 -10.81 7.70 14.11
C HIS A 740 -9.93 7.23 12.95
N THR A 741 -8.82 7.95 12.74
CA THR A 741 -7.83 7.72 11.67
C THR A 741 -7.14 6.34 11.75
N CYS A 742 -7.27 5.65 12.89
CA CYS A 742 -6.81 4.29 13.07
C CYS A 742 -7.56 3.28 12.17
N ASP A 743 -8.87 3.48 12.01
CA ASP A 743 -9.83 2.55 11.38
C ASP A 743 -10.54 3.14 10.15
N ASN A 744 -10.14 4.34 9.70
CA ASN A 744 -10.84 5.15 8.70
C ASN A 744 -12.34 5.33 9.02
N LEU A 745 -12.67 5.70 10.25
CA LEU A 745 -14.05 5.92 10.69
C LEU A 745 -14.35 7.41 10.86
N LEU A 746 -15.47 7.85 10.28
CA LEU A 746 -16.08 9.18 10.47
C LEU A 746 -17.36 9.02 11.29
N GLU A 747 -17.42 9.66 12.45
CA GLU A 747 -18.63 9.74 13.27
C GLU A 747 -19.36 11.06 13.02
N VAL A 748 -20.62 10.99 12.58
CA VAL A 748 -21.42 12.16 12.20
C VAL A 748 -22.65 12.26 13.09
N PRO A 749 -22.83 13.34 13.88
CA PRO A 749 -24.08 13.61 14.58
C PRO A 749 -25.26 13.60 13.60
N ASN A 750 -26.40 13.00 13.98
CA ASN A 750 -27.55 12.89 13.08
C ASN A 750 -28.27 14.24 12.87
N TYR A 751 -27.64 15.14 12.11
CA TYR A 751 -28.12 16.50 11.84
C TYR A 751 -29.49 16.51 11.18
N TRP A 752 -29.82 15.49 10.37
CA TRP A 752 -31.12 15.39 9.71
C TRP A 752 -32.25 15.16 10.71
N GLU A 753 -32.12 14.13 11.55
CA GLU A 753 -33.12 13.86 12.59
C GLU A 753 -33.18 14.97 13.64
N ALA A 754 -32.02 15.46 14.08
CA ALA A 754 -31.93 16.57 15.01
C ALA A 754 -32.63 17.84 14.48
N LEU A 755 -32.47 18.15 13.18
CA LEU A 755 -33.15 19.27 12.54
C LEU A 755 -34.67 19.04 12.49
N LEU A 756 -35.13 17.85 12.09
CA LEU A 756 -36.56 17.53 12.06
C LEU A 756 -37.21 17.67 13.44
N GLN A 757 -36.61 17.10 14.49
CA GLN A 757 -37.13 17.16 15.85
C GLN A 757 -37.11 18.58 16.43
N VAL A 758 -36.07 19.38 16.16
CA VAL A 758 -36.02 20.82 16.54
C VAL A 758 -37.08 21.64 15.80
N LYS A 759 -37.47 21.25 14.58
CA LYS A 759 -38.58 21.86 13.81
C LYS A 759 -39.96 21.26 14.17
N GLY A 760 -40.03 20.32 15.13
CA GLY A 760 -41.25 19.68 15.61
C GLY A 760 -41.80 18.56 14.70
N ILE A 761 -41.03 18.11 13.70
CA ILE A 761 -41.40 17.06 12.75
C ILE A 761 -40.91 15.71 13.28
N LYS A 762 -41.85 14.82 13.65
CA LYS A 762 -41.50 13.54 14.30
C LYS A 762 -41.02 12.44 13.37
N ASN A 763 -41.39 12.49 12.09
CA ASN A 763 -41.06 11.47 11.08
C ASN A 763 -40.79 12.11 9.73
N ALA A 764 -39.85 11.58 8.94
CA ALA A 764 -39.55 12.06 7.59
C ALA A 764 -40.77 11.99 6.64
N SER A 765 -41.65 11.00 6.82
CA SER A 765 -42.92 10.86 6.09
C SER A 765 -43.96 11.96 6.39
N GLN A 766 -43.75 12.77 7.43
CA GLN A 766 -44.62 13.88 7.81
C GLN A 766 -44.13 15.24 7.30
N ILE A 767 -42.97 15.30 6.61
CA ILE A 767 -42.41 16.55 6.07
C ILE A 767 -43.36 17.15 5.02
N PRO A 768 -43.88 18.37 5.19
CA PRO A 768 -44.69 19.02 4.16
C PRO A 768 -43.87 19.28 2.89
N LYS A 769 -44.41 18.92 1.72
CA LYS A 769 -43.69 19.02 0.42
C LYS A 769 -43.10 20.39 0.09
N ALA A 770 -43.67 21.47 0.66
CA ALA A 770 -43.14 22.83 0.52
C ALA A 770 -41.84 23.07 1.32
N LEU A 771 -41.71 22.41 2.49
CA LEU A 771 -40.55 22.53 3.39
C LEU A 771 -39.45 21.51 3.10
N THR A 772 -39.74 20.44 2.34
CA THR A 772 -38.76 19.37 2.06
C THR A 772 -37.45 19.90 1.47
N LYS A 773 -37.51 20.88 0.55
CA LYS A 773 -36.30 21.50 -0.01
C LYS A 773 -35.57 22.35 1.03
N GLU A 774 -36.28 23.23 1.72
CA GLU A 774 -35.72 24.12 2.74
C GLU A 774 -34.97 23.33 3.83
N LEU A 775 -35.56 22.25 4.33
CA LEU A 775 -34.94 21.38 5.34
C LEU A 775 -33.74 20.60 4.77
N LYS A 776 -33.79 20.12 3.52
CA LYS A 776 -32.63 19.48 2.87
C LYS A 776 -31.47 20.49 2.69
N ASP A 777 -31.77 21.69 2.19
CA ASP A 777 -30.78 22.77 2.00
C ASP A 777 -30.17 23.21 3.35
N GLU A 778 -30.98 23.33 4.41
CA GLU A 778 -30.54 23.67 5.77
C GLU A 778 -29.67 22.56 6.39
N CYS A 779 -30.02 21.28 6.18
CA CYS A 779 -29.22 20.14 6.62
C CYS A 779 -27.86 20.08 5.91
N ILE A 780 -27.82 20.32 4.59
CA ILE A 780 -26.56 20.41 3.83
C ILE A 780 -25.68 21.52 4.39
N ARG A 781 -26.24 22.71 4.64
CA ARG A 781 -25.46 23.83 5.20
C ARG A 781 -24.91 23.52 6.59
N ILE A 782 -25.72 22.94 7.49
CA ILE A 782 -25.26 22.55 8.84
C ILE A 782 -24.10 21.55 8.73
N LEU A 783 -24.19 20.57 7.82
CA LEU A 783 -23.12 19.60 7.61
C LEU A 783 -21.86 20.22 7.00
N ASP A 784 -21.97 21.12 6.01
CA ASP A 784 -20.80 21.84 5.46
C ASP A 784 -20.14 22.71 6.53
N ASP A 785 -20.90 23.50 7.29
CA ASP A 785 -20.39 24.34 8.37
C ASP A 785 -19.63 23.51 9.42
N ARG A 786 -20.22 22.40 9.89
CA ARG A 786 -19.65 21.56 10.95
C ARG A 786 -18.49 20.68 10.49
N LEU A 787 -18.59 20.08 9.29
CA LEU A 787 -17.52 19.26 8.74
C LEU A 787 -16.34 20.13 8.29
N THR A 788 -16.59 21.33 7.77
CA THR A 788 -15.51 22.32 7.51
C THR A 788 -14.76 22.63 8.78
N LEU A 789 -15.47 22.99 9.85
CA LEU A 789 -14.87 23.31 11.15
C LEU A 789 -14.00 22.14 11.67
N ALA A 790 -14.50 20.90 11.56
CA ALA A 790 -13.75 19.71 11.96
C ALA A 790 -12.44 19.54 11.15
N VAL A 791 -12.49 19.58 9.82
CA VAL A 791 -11.28 19.37 8.99
C VAL A 791 -10.29 20.54 9.04
N THR A 792 -10.73 21.76 9.38
CA THR A 792 -9.83 22.94 9.49
C THR A 792 -9.26 23.15 10.89
N CYS A 793 -9.89 22.63 11.95
CA CYS A 793 -9.45 22.80 13.34
C CYS A 793 -8.88 21.52 13.98
N TYR A 794 -8.69 20.47 13.18
CA TYR A 794 -8.05 19.23 13.60
C TYR A 794 -6.57 19.46 13.98
N SER A 795 -6.20 19.13 15.22
CA SER A 795 -4.82 19.21 15.73
C SER A 795 -4.43 17.90 16.45
N GLY A 796 -3.91 16.94 15.69
CA GLY A 796 -3.48 15.62 16.20
C GLY A 796 -4.63 14.68 16.55
N TYR A 797 -4.31 13.43 16.89
CA TYR A 797 -5.26 12.39 17.32
C TYR A 797 -5.86 12.64 18.74
N GLY A 798 -5.68 13.83 19.31
CA GLY A 798 -6.05 14.17 20.69
C GLY A 798 -7.45 14.76 20.93
N LEU A 799 -8.34 14.81 19.91
CA LEU A 799 -9.65 15.47 20.03
C LEU A 799 -10.50 14.92 21.19
N ASP A 800 -10.53 13.60 21.39
CA ASP A 800 -11.36 12.97 22.43
C ASP A 800 -10.96 13.41 23.86
N GLN A 801 -9.69 13.77 24.07
CA GLN A 801 -9.19 14.23 25.38
C GLN A 801 -9.54 15.70 25.69
N ARG A 802 -10.00 16.49 24.72
CA ARG A 802 -10.45 17.89 24.95
C ARG A 802 -11.92 17.99 25.37
N SER A 803 -12.65 16.87 25.46
CA SER A 803 -14.08 16.84 25.80
C SER A 803 -14.39 16.97 27.30
N THR A 804 -13.39 16.82 28.19
CA THR A 804 -13.53 17.13 29.62
C THR A 804 -13.45 18.63 29.82
N GLY A 805 -14.59 19.31 29.60
CA GLY A 805 -14.63 20.76 29.36
C GLY A 805 -14.20 21.66 30.52
N GLU A 806 -13.40 22.67 30.18
CA GLU A 806 -13.09 23.82 31.04
C GLU A 806 -12.93 25.14 30.25
N GLU A 807 -13.39 25.18 28.98
CA GLU A 807 -13.46 26.40 28.14
C GLU A 807 -14.88 26.55 27.54
N ASP A 808 -15.54 27.66 27.88
CA ASP A 808 -16.94 28.04 27.58
C ASP A 808 -16.96 29.54 27.17
#